data_AF-A0A6J1L5S6-F1
#
_entry.id   AF-A0A6J1L5S6-F1
#
_cell.length_a   1.000
_cell.length_b   1.000
_cell.length_c   1.000
_cell.angle_alpha   90.00
_cell.angle_beta   90.00
_cell.angle_gamma   90.00
#
_symmetry.space_group_name_H-M   'P 1'
#
loop_
_entity.id
_entity.type
_entity.pdbx_description
1 polymer ?
#
loop_
_entity_poly.entity_id
_entity_poly.type
_entity_poly.pdbx_seq_one_letter_code
_entity_poly.pdbx_strand_id
1 'polypeptide(L)'
;MEKFESEVWKAFGEKYVNKEDRRVYVDWDRRKTHIYHCYVALDGSYSFKGPFLNHTKTHLQRVLGDDNVLMVKFAEDVSDRCSISHPGGSFYAYKKIARDGILLGLRRYQFFVFKDGGKEEKKKNPTTSAVKCYFVRMESAAYFDKLQPYKLSNRTIFEARSLFMHPHTVSSVASYMARFSLILSKTIKLKIDLSSVNVQRITDIPCKDVNGNVMYRDGKPLIHTDGTGFISEDLALECPMNVFKGQAKHDADLKRIPAFEVFQNKTSQVILPGLELREPPLLIQFRLFYNGLAVKGTFLVNKQLPSRTIQIRNSMIKVEKDPNLENAETENSLEVVGTSNPPKRAYISRNLIALLNYGGVPREYFMNILVDALRDVQGLFSSKRAALRVSINNGDMDDFLVARMILSGIPLDESYLQYRLSMLLREEKKSLRSGRLHVPDCYYLMGTADPTCTLESNEVCVILENGQINGKVLVYRNPGLHFGDIHVLTAKYVEDLVPVVGNAKYGIFFSCKGPRSVADEIAGGDFDGDMYWVSRNSQLLEYFRPGKPWRPSPSMEVITNIKSNEFSAEDLEEELFKLFLTARFQPSYAKSVAADNWVALMDQLLMLGEDCKEERNRLRAKILQLINIYYDALDAPKKGGKEIEVPKHLKAGTFPHFMERGKKSYTSTSILGQIFDTVNMFQEESPNIEVQKLPCFEDEVADDTLMKWKFQYEMYRKEMRDALQLDPDAKNVAAEATIKKYKELQILYGAEELEGSPRWMEEVYKEALAIYHVTYEYAMSHGCVRYCSFAWRVAGSALFNLCARKHSENSFLCLPSVMRQIFCSS
;
A
#
# COMPACT_ATOMS: atom_id res chain seq x y z
N MET A 1 -6.26 31.92 -17.01
CA MET A 1 -5.10 31.18 -16.48
C MET A 1 -4.19 30.64 -17.57
N GLU A 2 -4.68 29.84 -18.53
CA GLU A 2 -3.84 29.29 -19.62
C GLU A 2 -3.08 30.35 -20.43
N LYS A 3 -3.75 31.45 -20.81
CA LYS A 3 -3.12 32.55 -21.56
C LYS A 3 -1.98 33.21 -20.76
N PHE A 4 -2.21 33.45 -19.47
CA PHE A 4 -1.21 34.01 -18.56
C PHE A 4 -0.02 33.06 -18.36
N GLU A 5 -0.26 31.78 -18.10
CA GLU A 5 0.82 30.78 -17.96
C GLU A 5 1.63 30.65 -19.25
N SER A 6 0.97 30.67 -20.41
CA SER A 6 1.67 30.64 -21.70
C SER A 6 2.49 31.91 -21.96
N GLU A 7 2.02 33.08 -21.54
CA GLU A 7 2.77 34.33 -21.67
C GLU A 7 3.99 34.34 -20.74
N VAL A 8 3.83 33.89 -19.49
CA VAL A 8 4.94 33.74 -18.53
C VAL A 8 5.98 32.73 -19.02
N TRP A 9 5.56 31.61 -19.58
CA TRP A 9 6.48 30.62 -20.14
C TRP A 9 7.29 31.20 -21.30
N LYS A 10 6.65 31.88 -22.26
CA LYS A 10 7.34 32.49 -23.40
C LYS A 10 8.29 33.60 -22.95
N ALA A 11 7.88 34.42 -21.98
CA ALA A 11 8.70 35.52 -21.49
C ALA A 11 9.90 35.05 -20.65
N PHE A 12 9.72 34.02 -19.83
CA PHE A 12 10.69 33.64 -18.80
C PHE A 12 11.10 32.17 -18.83
N GLY A 13 10.15 31.23 -18.99
CA GLY A 13 10.41 29.79 -18.81
C GLY A 13 11.19 29.12 -19.93
N GLU A 14 10.89 29.45 -21.20
CA GLU A 14 11.41 28.73 -22.38
C GLU A 14 12.93 28.82 -22.56
N LYS A 15 13.57 29.82 -21.94
CA LYS A 15 15.02 30.03 -21.99
C LYS A 15 15.80 29.15 -21.01
N TYR A 16 15.14 28.68 -19.95
CA TYR A 16 15.81 28.01 -18.82
C TYR A 16 15.33 26.58 -18.60
N VAL A 17 14.16 26.22 -19.13
CA VAL A 17 13.57 24.89 -18.96
C VAL A 17 13.27 24.32 -20.33
N ASN A 18 13.71 23.09 -20.58
CA ASN A 18 13.39 22.39 -21.82
C ASN A 18 11.88 22.20 -21.94
N LYS A 19 11.34 22.30 -23.15
CA LYS A 19 9.90 22.12 -23.41
C LYS A 19 9.38 20.77 -22.91
N GLU A 20 10.22 19.74 -22.90
CA GLU A 20 9.95 18.39 -22.40
C GLU A 20 9.81 18.31 -20.87
N ASP A 21 10.49 19.21 -20.15
CA ASP A 21 10.42 19.33 -18.68
C ASP A 21 9.29 20.27 -18.23
N ARG A 22 8.69 21.04 -19.14
CA ARG A 22 7.56 21.93 -18.83
C ARG A 22 6.33 21.11 -18.44
N ARG A 23 5.71 21.46 -17.30
CA ARG A 23 4.44 20.90 -16.85
C ARG A 23 3.34 21.95 -16.99
N VAL A 24 2.40 21.72 -17.90
CA VAL A 24 1.21 22.56 -18.06
C VAL A 24 0.03 21.82 -17.46
N TYR A 25 -0.50 22.33 -16.35
CA TYR A 25 -1.79 21.88 -15.83
C TYR A 25 -2.82 22.93 -16.20
N VAL A 26 -3.79 22.54 -17.02
CA VAL A 26 -4.94 23.39 -17.39
C VAL A 26 -5.86 23.62 -16.18
N ASP A 27 -5.80 22.71 -15.20
CA ASP A 27 -6.75 22.60 -14.10
C ASP A 27 -6.03 22.61 -12.74
N TRP A 28 -5.43 23.76 -12.39
CA TRP A 28 -4.70 24.00 -11.12
C TRP A 28 -5.57 23.80 -9.85
N ASP A 29 -6.90 23.71 -9.99
CA ASP A 29 -7.86 23.87 -8.89
C ASP A 29 -8.50 22.56 -8.38
N ARG A 30 -7.99 21.39 -8.81
CA ARG A 30 -8.64 20.08 -8.55
C ARG A 30 -8.55 19.51 -7.11
N ARG A 31 -8.29 20.31 -6.07
CA ARG A 31 -8.04 19.83 -4.68
C ARG A 31 -6.92 18.76 -4.58
N LYS A 32 -6.13 18.57 -5.63
CA LYS A 32 -4.98 17.65 -5.67
C LYS A 32 -3.79 18.30 -4.97
N THR A 33 -2.92 17.48 -4.41
CA THR A 33 -1.72 17.94 -3.70
C THR A 33 -0.60 18.20 -4.69
N HIS A 34 0.00 19.38 -4.64
CA HIS A 34 1.19 19.71 -5.42
C HIS A 34 2.46 19.25 -4.69
N ILE A 35 3.39 18.65 -5.44
CA ILE A 35 4.69 18.22 -4.93
C ILE A 35 5.78 18.91 -5.75
N TYR A 36 6.60 19.72 -5.08
CA TYR A 36 7.73 20.41 -5.68
C TYR A 36 9.00 19.63 -5.42
N HIS A 37 9.79 19.37 -6.47
CA HIS A 37 11.07 18.68 -6.35
C HIS A 37 12.23 19.66 -6.53
N CYS A 38 13.25 19.52 -5.68
CA CYS A 38 14.56 20.12 -5.86
C CYS A 38 15.61 19.01 -6.03
N TYR A 39 16.45 19.12 -7.03
CA TYR A 39 17.53 18.19 -7.33
C TYR A 39 18.84 18.90 -7.05
N VAL A 40 19.61 18.36 -6.10
CA VAL A 40 20.90 18.89 -5.65
C VAL A 40 22.02 18.06 -6.29
N ALA A 41 22.87 18.69 -7.09
CA ALA A 41 24.05 18.10 -7.71
C ALA A 41 25.23 17.99 -6.74
N LEU A 42 26.27 17.23 -7.11
CA LEU A 42 27.44 16.96 -6.25
C LEU A 42 28.23 18.23 -5.87
N ASP A 43 28.22 19.25 -6.74
CA ASP A 43 28.85 20.55 -6.50
C ASP A 43 28.01 21.49 -5.61
N GLY A 44 26.82 21.05 -5.19
CA GLY A 44 25.87 21.83 -4.41
C GLY A 44 24.97 22.77 -5.23
N SER A 45 25.10 22.77 -6.56
CA SER A 45 24.11 23.44 -7.42
C SER A 45 22.78 22.69 -7.36
N TYR A 46 21.66 23.39 -7.61
CA TYR A 46 20.35 22.76 -7.58
C TYR A 46 19.40 23.27 -8.65
N SER A 47 18.52 22.37 -9.09
CA SER A 47 17.47 22.61 -10.09
C SER A 47 16.12 22.18 -9.55
N PHE A 48 15.04 22.72 -10.11
CA PHE A 48 13.67 22.45 -9.66
C PHE A 48 12.87 21.74 -10.74
N LYS A 49 12.02 20.78 -10.35
CA LYS A 49 11.05 20.14 -11.24
C LYS A 49 9.67 20.07 -10.58
N GLY A 50 8.63 20.11 -11.41
CA GLY A 50 7.24 20.08 -10.97
C GLY A 50 6.53 21.43 -11.15
N PRO A 51 5.39 21.65 -10.47
CA PRO A 51 4.79 20.77 -9.47
C PRO A 51 4.32 19.44 -10.07
N PHE A 52 4.34 18.37 -9.27
CA PHE A 52 3.72 17.09 -9.60
C PHE A 52 2.43 16.93 -8.81
N LEU A 53 1.35 16.52 -9.48
CA LEU A 53 0.07 16.30 -8.82
C LEU A 53 0.01 14.92 -8.17
N ASN A 54 -0.42 14.89 -6.91
CA ASN A 54 -0.66 13.68 -6.15
C ASN A 54 -2.07 13.68 -5.55
N HIS A 55 -2.70 12.51 -5.49
CA HIS A 55 -4.04 12.31 -4.93
C HIS A 55 -4.04 12.17 -3.41
N THR A 56 -2.91 11.82 -2.81
CA THR A 56 -2.78 11.70 -1.35
C THR A 56 -2.05 12.91 -0.79
N LYS A 57 -2.58 13.46 0.30
CA LYS A 57 -1.95 14.54 1.07
C LYS A 57 -1.36 14.00 2.38
N THR A 58 -0.25 14.59 2.82
CA THR A 58 0.35 14.31 4.14
C THR A 58 -0.15 15.32 5.17
N HIS A 59 0.00 15.00 6.46
CA HIS A 59 -0.31 15.95 7.53
C HIS A 59 0.57 17.21 7.45
N LEU A 60 1.86 17.05 7.11
CA LEU A 60 2.79 18.16 6.86
C LEU A 60 2.23 19.16 5.83
N GLN A 61 1.80 18.67 4.66
CA GLN A 61 1.26 19.51 3.60
C GLN A 61 -0.13 20.08 3.94
N ARG A 62 -0.94 19.39 4.74
CA ARG A 62 -2.22 19.92 5.23
C ARG A 62 -2.03 21.13 6.13
N VAL A 63 -1.01 21.11 6.98
CA VAL A 63 -0.73 22.20 7.92
C VAL A 63 0.01 23.35 7.24
N LEU A 64 1.05 23.07 6.46
CA LEU A 64 1.91 24.11 5.89
C LEU A 64 1.41 24.66 4.56
N GLY A 65 0.59 23.91 3.82
CA GLY A 65 0.32 24.21 2.41
C GLY A 65 1.38 23.61 1.49
N ASP A 66 0.98 23.31 0.25
CA ASP A 66 1.79 22.54 -0.69
C ASP A 66 3.02 23.32 -1.17
N ASP A 67 2.89 24.64 -1.32
CA ASP A 67 3.96 25.55 -1.77
C ASP A 67 5.07 25.71 -0.72
N ASN A 68 4.81 25.32 0.53
CA ASN A 68 5.74 25.46 1.66
C ASN A 68 6.54 24.21 1.94
N VAL A 69 6.40 23.17 1.12
CA VAL A 69 7.05 21.88 1.27
C VAL A 69 7.80 21.53 0.00
N LEU A 70 9.11 21.37 0.11
CA LEU A 70 10.01 21.03 -0.99
C LEU A 70 10.60 19.63 -0.76
N MET A 71 10.39 18.72 -1.71
CA MET A 71 11.03 17.41 -1.66
C MET A 71 12.41 17.49 -2.34
N VAL A 72 13.47 17.25 -1.58
CA VAL A 72 14.85 17.42 -2.03
C VAL A 72 15.48 16.06 -2.34
N LYS A 73 16.09 15.94 -3.51
CA LYS A 73 16.79 14.76 -4.00
C LYS A 73 18.26 15.11 -4.20
N PHE A 74 19.14 14.39 -3.51
CA PHE A 74 20.58 14.57 -3.62
C PHE A 74 21.14 13.58 -4.64
N ALA A 75 22.02 14.07 -5.51
CA ALA A 75 22.73 13.28 -6.50
C ALA A 75 23.61 12.21 -5.83
N GLU A 76 23.96 11.18 -6.59
CA GLU A 76 24.82 10.10 -6.13
C GLU A 76 26.01 10.01 -7.07
N ASP A 77 27.22 9.97 -6.50
CA ASP A 77 28.43 9.68 -7.27
C ASP A 77 28.55 8.17 -7.41
N VAL A 78 28.53 7.67 -8.65
CA VAL A 78 28.65 6.24 -8.94
C VAL A 78 30.10 5.77 -8.72
N SER A 79 31.07 6.68 -8.68
CA SER A 79 32.50 6.38 -8.68
C SER A 79 33.15 6.36 -7.29
N ASP A 80 32.54 6.97 -6.26
CA ASP A 80 33.21 7.18 -4.98
C ASP A 80 32.41 6.67 -3.77
N ARG A 81 32.70 5.43 -3.35
CA ARG A 81 32.21 4.88 -2.08
C ARG A 81 33.15 5.29 -0.92
N CYS A 82 33.41 6.59 -0.76
CA CYS A 82 34.32 7.08 0.27
C CYS A 82 33.62 7.87 1.39
N SER A 83 34.21 7.74 2.57
CA SER A 83 33.75 8.11 3.91
C SER A 83 33.14 9.51 4.06
N ILE A 84 32.09 9.61 4.89
CA ILE A 84 31.39 10.84 5.34
C ILE A 84 32.34 11.91 5.94
N SER A 85 33.60 11.56 6.23
CA SER A 85 34.57 12.34 6.98
C SER A 85 35.65 13.05 6.16
N HIS A 86 35.66 13.00 4.81
CA HIS A 86 36.68 13.72 4.02
C HIS A 86 36.39 15.23 3.94
N PRO A 87 37.29 16.10 4.45
CA PRO A 87 37.18 17.55 4.25
C PRO A 87 37.46 17.86 2.77
N GLY A 88 36.42 18.21 2.02
CA GLY A 88 36.50 18.52 0.58
C GLY A 88 35.65 17.65 -0.35
N GLY A 89 34.93 16.63 0.16
CA GLY A 89 34.05 15.77 -0.66
C GLY A 89 32.62 16.29 -0.85
N SER A 90 31.85 15.65 -1.75
CA SER A 90 30.46 15.99 -2.11
C SER A 90 29.50 16.14 -0.92
N PHE A 91 29.77 15.46 0.21
CA PHE A 91 29.00 15.59 1.45
C PHE A 91 29.15 16.96 2.14
N TYR A 92 30.26 17.66 1.94
CA TYR A 92 30.45 19.01 2.48
C TYR A 92 29.47 20.00 1.84
N ALA A 93 29.27 19.91 0.52
CA ALA A 93 28.27 20.70 -0.18
C ALA A 93 26.85 20.42 0.35
N TYR A 94 26.53 19.16 0.66
CA TYR A 94 25.22 18.78 1.21
C TYR A 94 25.00 19.29 2.62
N LYS A 95 26.02 19.18 3.49
CA LYS A 95 25.98 19.77 4.83
C LYS A 95 25.80 21.28 4.78
N LYS A 96 26.49 21.96 3.86
CA LYS A 96 26.33 23.39 3.64
C LYS A 96 24.89 23.74 3.25
N ILE A 97 24.27 22.98 2.34
CA ILE A 97 22.87 23.18 1.95
C ILE A 97 21.91 22.95 3.10
N ALA A 98 22.15 21.95 3.95
CA ALA A 98 21.33 21.71 5.12
C ALA A 98 21.37 22.87 6.12
N ARG A 99 22.56 23.45 6.32
CA ARG A 99 22.78 24.58 7.22
C ARG A 99 22.24 25.89 6.66
N ASP A 100 22.60 26.22 5.42
CA ASP A 100 22.31 27.52 4.81
C ASP A 100 20.87 27.57 4.23
N GLY A 101 20.26 26.41 3.96
CA GLY A 101 18.97 26.26 3.31
C GLY A 101 19.02 26.44 1.79
N ILE A 102 17.90 26.12 1.13
CA ILE A 102 17.70 26.28 -0.31
C ILE A 102 16.93 27.57 -0.54
N LEU A 103 17.49 28.49 -1.33
CA LEU A 103 16.83 29.74 -1.69
C LEU A 103 16.05 29.54 -3.00
N LEU A 104 14.74 29.74 -2.96
CA LEU A 104 13.87 29.71 -4.13
C LEU A 104 13.12 31.03 -4.22
N GLY A 105 13.55 31.89 -5.14
CA GLY A 105 13.08 33.27 -5.22
C GLY A 105 13.42 34.04 -3.94
N LEU A 106 12.38 34.56 -3.27
CA LEU A 106 12.52 35.29 -2.01
C LEU A 106 12.26 34.43 -0.76
N ARG A 107 12.12 33.11 -0.92
CA ARG A 107 11.77 32.17 0.16
C ARG A 107 12.94 31.21 0.44
N ARG A 108 13.24 30.97 1.71
CA ARG A 108 14.28 30.03 2.15
C ARG A 108 13.65 28.78 2.72
N TYR A 109 14.08 27.63 2.21
CA TYR A 109 13.63 26.31 2.64
C TYR A 109 14.74 25.62 3.43
N GLN A 110 14.45 25.08 4.60
CA GLN A 110 15.43 24.42 5.47
C GLN A 110 15.03 22.96 5.73
N PHE A 111 16.02 22.12 6.05
CA PHE A 111 15.83 20.71 6.30
C PHE A 111 14.85 20.47 7.44
N PHE A 112 13.85 19.60 7.22
CA PHE A 112 12.78 19.39 8.18
C PHE A 112 12.63 17.95 8.62
N VAL A 113 12.59 17.00 7.67
CA VAL A 113 12.34 15.58 7.95
C VAL A 113 12.74 14.70 6.75
N PHE A 114 13.05 13.43 7.00
CA PHE A 114 13.25 12.44 5.94
C PHE A 114 12.55 11.09 6.24
N LYS A 115 12.38 10.27 5.20
CA LYS A 115 11.75 8.94 5.30
C LYS A 115 12.20 8.01 4.16
N ASP A 116 12.34 6.71 4.40
CA ASP A 116 12.61 5.71 3.34
C ASP A 116 11.46 5.73 2.29
N GLY A 117 11.82 5.74 1.00
CA GLY A 117 10.90 5.80 -0.15
C GLY A 117 10.10 4.51 -0.39
N GLY A 118 10.41 3.42 0.32
CA GLY A 118 9.65 2.16 0.28
C GLY A 118 10.03 1.21 -0.86
N LYS A 119 9.39 0.02 -0.91
CA LYS A 119 9.78 -1.08 -1.82
C LYS A 119 9.47 -0.83 -3.31
N GLU A 120 8.46 -0.02 -3.64
CA GLU A 120 8.01 0.17 -5.03
C GLU A 120 8.91 1.14 -5.81
N GLU A 121 9.46 2.16 -5.15
CA GLU A 121 10.38 3.12 -5.78
C GLU A 121 11.75 2.47 -6.06
N LYS A 122 12.23 1.63 -5.14
CA LYS A 122 13.49 0.85 -5.29
C LYS A 122 13.52 -0.09 -6.50
N LYS A 123 12.35 -0.46 -7.07
CA LYS A 123 12.25 -1.35 -8.24
C LYS A 123 12.13 -0.63 -9.59
N LYS A 124 11.72 0.65 -9.61
CA LYS A 124 11.29 1.32 -10.84
C LYS A 124 12.39 2.11 -11.55
N ASN A 125 13.37 2.65 -10.83
CA ASN A 125 14.52 3.33 -11.43
C ASN A 125 15.72 3.41 -10.44
N PRO A 126 16.90 2.85 -10.76
CA PRO A 126 18.08 2.87 -9.89
C PRO A 126 18.63 4.29 -9.62
N THR A 127 18.20 5.31 -10.37
CA THR A 127 18.56 6.73 -10.14
C THR A 127 17.58 7.48 -9.22
N THR A 128 16.49 6.85 -8.77
CA THR A 128 15.56 7.46 -7.81
C THR A 128 16.06 7.26 -6.37
N SER A 129 16.18 8.36 -5.63
CA SER A 129 16.66 8.36 -4.24
C SER A 129 15.84 7.42 -3.36
N ALA A 130 16.48 6.41 -2.78
CA ALA A 130 15.84 5.44 -1.87
C ALA A 130 15.28 6.08 -0.59
N VAL A 131 15.69 7.31 -0.27
CA VAL A 131 15.25 8.07 0.90
C VAL A 131 14.71 9.44 0.44
N LYS A 132 13.51 9.80 0.89
CA LYS A 132 12.86 11.08 0.63
C LYS A 132 13.25 12.08 1.69
N CYS A 133 13.79 13.22 1.26
CA CYS A 133 14.16 14.33 2.13
C CYS A 133 13.22 15.51 1.90
N TYR A 134 12.79 16.18 2.96
CA TYR A 134 11.84 17.28 2.90
C TYR A 134 12.43 18.51 3.57
N PHE A 135 12.34 19.62 2.86
CA PHE A 135 12.67 20.95 3.32
C PHE A 135 11.38 21.78 3.38
N VAL A 136 11.25 22.67 4.35
CA VAL A 136 10.06 23.53 4.51
C VAL A 136 10.44 24.99 4.50
N ARG A 137 9.52 25.86 4.06
CA ARG A 137 9.73 27.32 4.09
C ARG A 137 9.82 27.79 5.55
N MET A 138 10.98 28.33 5.91
CA MET A 138 11.25 28.89 7.24
C MET A 138 11.40 30.41 7.22
N GLU A 139 11.83 30.99 6.09
CA GLU A 139 11.99 32.44 5.95
C GLU A 139 11.44 32.94 4.60
N SER A 140 11.01 34.20 4.58
CA SER A 140 10.64 34.88 3.35
C SER A 140 10.97 36.37 3.40
N ALA A 141 11.61 36.86 2.35
CA ALA A 141 11.83 38.29 2.10
C ALA A 141 10.73 38.91 1.24
N ALA A 142 9.76 38.13 0.76
CA ALA A 142 8.69 38.61 -0.10
C ALA A 142 7.77 39.59 0.64
N TYR A 143 7.50 40.76 0.04
CA TYR A 143 6.66 41.80 0.64
C TYR A 143 5.25 41.26 0.99
N PHE A 144 4.65 40.46 0.12
CA PHE A 144 3.33 39.87 0.37
C PHE A 144 3.32 38.91 1.57
N ASP A 145 4.38 38.11 1.75
CA ASP A 145 4.50 37.20 2.90
C ASP A 145 4.74 37.96 4.23
N LYS A 146 5.16 39.23 4.17
CA LYS A 146 5.25 40.11 5.35
C LYS A 146 3.89 40.70 5.72
N LEU A 147 3.01 40.90 4.74
CA LEU A 147 1.64 41.39 4.96
C LEU A 147 0.72 40.29 5.49
N GLN A 148 0.94 39.04 5.08
CA GLN A 148 0.21 37.87 5.57
C GLN A 148 1.19 36.83 6.13
N PRO A 149 1.34 36.74 7.46
CA PRO A 149 2.24 35.75 8.06
C PRO A 149 1.79 34.34 7.72
N TYR A 150 2.73 33.52 7.26
CA TYR A 150 2.51 32.10 7.00
C TYR A 150 2.74 31.27 8.26
N LYS A 151 2.33 30.00 8.25
CA LYS A 151 2.23 29.18 9.48
C LYS A 151 3.52 29.10 10.31
N LEU A 152 4.69 29.10 9.67
CA LEU A 152 6.01 29.02 10.30
C LEU A 152 6.75 30.37 10.37
N SER A 153 6.09 31.49 10.07
CA SER A 153 6.75 32.80 10.11
C SER A 153 7.25 33.11 11.52
N ASN A 154 8.50 33.58 11.63
CA ASN A 154 9.16 33.93 12.89
C ASN A 154 9.29 32.76 13.89
N ARG A 155 9.27 31.51 13.40
CA ARG A 155 9.54 30.33 14.22
C ARG A 155 10.92 29.77 13.94
N THR A 156 11.56 29.27 14.98
CA THR A 156 12.73 28.38 14.87
C THR A 156 12.33 27.02 14.30
N ILE A 157 13.30 26.23 13.82
CA ILE A 157 13.03 24.85 13.39
C ILE A 157 12.46 24.01 14.54
N PHE A 158 12.96 24.23 15.77
CA PHE A 158 12.46 23.56 16.96
C PHE A 158 10.97 23.84 17.20
N GLU A 159 10.55 25.12 17.18
CA GLU A 159 9.15 25.51 17.32
C GLU A 159 8.29 25.00 16.15
N ALA A 160 8.84 25.01 14.93
CA ALA A 160 8.16 24.50 13.75
C ALA A 160 7.90 22.99 13.82
N ARG A 161 8.84 22.20 14.33
CA ARG A 161 8.62 20.77 14.59
C ARG A 161 7.68 20.55 15.78
N SER A 162 7.80 21.38 16.82
CA SER A 162 6.96 21.36 18.02
C SER A 162 5.48 21.61 17.73
N LEU A 163 5.17 22.35 16.65
CA LEU A 163 3.80 22.55 16.15
C LEU A 163 3.08 21.22 15.85
N PHE A 164 3.80 20.18 15.43
CA PHE A 164 3.21 18.90 15.04
C PHE A 164 3.18 17.87 16.18
N MET A 165 4.27 17.80 16.93
CA MET A 165 4.46 16.93 18.10
C MET A 165 5.69 17.43 18.86
N HIS A 166 6.00 16.89 20.05
CA HIS A 166 7.20 17.27 20.82
C HIS A 166 8.33 16.22 20.64
N PRO A 167 8.92 16.07 19.43
CA PRO A 167 9.80 14.93 19.09
C PRO A 167 11.08 14.88 19.91
N HIS A 168 11.48 15.98 20.54
CA HIS A 168 12.65 16.05 21.41
C HIS A 168 12.50 15.23 22.70
N THR A 169 11.27 14.90 23.10
CA THR A 169 11.01 14.04 24.28
C THR A 169 11.46 12.58 24.11
N VAL A 170 11.82 12.15 22.89
CA VAL A 170 12.24 10.77 22.63
C VAL A 170 13.68 10.50 23.10
N SER A 171 14.01 9.22 23.26
CA SER A 171 15.27 8.81 23.88
C SER A 171 16.51 8.81 22.97
N SER A 172 16.39 9.09 21.67
CA SER A 172 17.55 9.11 20.75
C SER A 172 17.30 9.88 19.45
N VAL A 173 18.36 10.40 18.83
CA VAL A 173 18.33 11.08 17.51
C VAL A 173 17.72 10.20 16.41
N ALA A 174 18.05 8.90 16.39
CA ALA A 174 17.45 7.95 15.44
C ALA A 174 15.93 7.82 15.64
N SER A 175 15.48 7.75 16.90
CA SER A 175 14.06 7.73 17.23
C SER A 175 13.37 9.03 16.83
N TYR A 176 14.03 10.17 17.00
CA TYR A 176 13.50 11.50 16.66
C TYR A 176 12.98 11.53 15.22
N MET A 177 13.84 11.26 14.23
CA MET A 177 13.42 11.31 12.82
C MET A 177 12.45 10.18 12.47
N ALA A 178 12.64 8.99 13.03
CA ALA A 178 11.71 7.88 12.81
C ALA A 178 10.28 8.22 13.27
N ARG A 179 10.12 8.87 14.44
CA ARG A 179 8.82 9.28 14.96
C ARG A 179 8.30 10.54 14.27
N PHE A 180 9.15 11.53 14.04
CA PHE A 180 8.75 12.77 13.38
C PHE A 180 8.25 12.52 11.94
N SER A 181 8.81 11.52 11.24
CA SER A 181 8.35 11.10 9.91
C SER A 181 6.89 10.61 9.85
N LEU A 182 6.20 10.43 10.99
CA LEU A 182 4.78 10.10 11.03
C LEU A 182 3.91 11.16 10.33
N ILE A 183 4.32 12.44 10.34
CA ILE A 183 3.61 13.54 9.64
C ILE A 183 3.60 13.37 8.10
N LEU A 184 4.51 12.55 7.58
CA LEU A 184 4.62 12.19 6.16
C LEU A 184 3.78 10.96 5.78
N SER A 185 2.91 10.48 6.69
CA SER A 185 2.01 9.37 6.38
C SER A 185 0.94 9.80 5.37
N LYS A 186 0.76 9.02 4.30
CA LYS A 186 -0.35 9.19 3.37
C LYS A 186 -1.64 8.83 4.11
N THR A 187 -2.50 9.82 4.34
CA THR A 187 -3.60 9.76 5.30
C THR A 187 -4.81 10.57 4.85
N ILE A 188 -6.00 10.20 5.32
CA ILE A 188 -7.21 11.03 5.24
C ILE A 188 -7.45 11.67 6.60
N LYS A 189 -7.50 13.02 6.65
CA LYS A 189 -7.87 13.74 7.87
C LYS A 189 -9.35 13.55 8.14
N LEU A 190 -9.68 13.04 9.33
CA LEU A 190 -11.05 12.94 9.78
C LEU A 190 -11.58 14.35 10.10
N LYS A 191 -12.76 14.70 9.61
CA LYS A 191 -13.37 16.02 9.79
C LYS A 191 -14.07 16.12 11.15
N ILE A 192 -13.29 16.02 12.21
CA ILE A 192 -13.76 16.15 13.58
C ILE A 192 -13.08 17.32 14.27
N ASP A 193 -13.82 18.03 15.12
CA ASP A 193 -13.25 18.97 16.07
C ASP A 193 -12.63 18.20 17.24
N LEU A 194 -11.31 18.21 17.39
CA LEU A 194 -10.65 17.47 18.47
C LEU A 194 -10.79 18.14 19.84
N SER A 195 -11.21 19.41 19.91
CA SER A 195 -11.41 20.09 21.20
C SER A 195 -12.61 19.54 21.97
N SER A 196 -13.61 19.02 21.25
CA SER A 196 -14.79 18.38 21.82
C SER A 196 -14.71 16.83 21.84
N VAL A 197 -13.51 16.26 21.63
CA VAL A 197 -13.26 14.81 21.80
C VAL A 197 -12.62 14.55 23.16
N ASN A 198 -13.19 13.63 23.91
CA ASN A 198 -12.62 13.13 25.16
C ASN A 198 -11.55 12.07 24.87
N VAL A 199 -10.28 12.47 24.87
CA VAL A 199 -9.14 11.55 24.69
C VAL A 199 -8.69 11.04 26.06
N GLN A 200 -9.00 9.78 26.35
CA GLN A 200 -8.66 9.11 27.60
C GLN A 200 -7.42 8.22 27.42
N ARG A 201 -6.55 8.19 28.42
CA ARG A 201 -5.45 7.21 28.50
C ARG A 201 -5.90 6.01 29.33
N ILE A 202 -5.73 4.81 28.80
CA ILE A 202 -6.01 3.54 29.49
C ILE A 202 -4.73 2.68 29.54
N THR A 203 -4.61 1.82 30.55
CA THR A 203 -3.39 1.02 30.79
C THR A 203 -3.33 -0.20 29.88
N ASP A 204 -2.19 -0.48 29.25
CA ASP A 204 -1.97 -1.75 28.54
C ASP A 204 -2.21 -2.98 29.43
N ILE A 205 -2.70 -4.07 28.84
CA ILE A 205 -2.92 -5.32 29.56
C ILE A 205 -1.60 -6.10 29.61
N PRO A 206 -1.02 -6.35 30.80
CA PRO A 206 0.24 -7.06 30.91
C PRO A 206 0.06 -8.56 30.65
N CYS A 207 1.06 -9.18 30.01
CA CYS A 207 1.19 -10.63 29.91
C CYS A 207 1.54 -11.21 31.28
N LYS A 208 0.92 -12.34 31.64
CA LYS A 208 1.08 -12.99 32.93
C LYS A 208 1.47 -14.45 32.78
N ASP A 209 2.34 -14.94 33.66
CA ASP A 209 2.62 -16.38 33.76
C ASP A 209 1.43 -17.15 34.35
N VAL A 210 1.59 -18.47 34.47
CA VAL A 210 0.58 -19.37 35.07
C VAL A 210 0.27 -19.05 36.54
N ASN A 211 1.17 -18.33 37.23
CA ASN A 211 1.02 -17.92 38.62
C ASN A 211 0.46 -16.49 38.76
N GLY A 212 0.21 -15.79 37.65
CA GLY A 212 -0.29 -14.42 37.62
C GLY A 212 0.79 -13.33 37.68
N ASN A 213 2.09 -13.69 37.65
CA ASN A 213 3.19 -12.72 37.67
C ASN A 213 3.34 -12.05 36.31
N VAL A 214 3.62 -10.74 36.30
CA VAL A 214 3.86 -9.98 35.06
C VAL A 214 5.17 -10.43 34.42
N MET A 215 5.11 -10.70 33.11
CA MET A 215 6.27 -11.09 32.32
C MET A 215 7.03 -9.86 31.83
N TYR A 216 8.36 -9.88 31.94
CA TYR A 216 9.23 -8.78 31.50
C TYR A 216 10.23 -9.22 30.43
N ARG A 217 10.59 -8.31 29.53
CA ARG A 217 11.69 -8.44 28.57
C ARG A 217 12.43 -7.11 28.50
N ASP A 218 13.76 -7.14 28.64
CA ASP A 218 14.63 -5.96 28.62
C ASP A 218 14.15 -4.82 29.54
N GLY A 219 13.68 -5.19 30.74
CA GLY A 219 13.16 -4.26 31.74
C GLY A 219 11.76 -3.69 31.47
N LYS A 220 11.08 -4.12 30.39
CA LYS A 220 9.71 -3.68 30.05
C LYS A 220 8.71 -4.82 30.19
N PRO A 221 7.48 -4.56 30.69
CA PRO A 221 6.46 -5.57 30.74
C PRO A 221 6.05 -5.98 29.33
N LEU A 222 5.88 -7.29 29.10
CA LEU A 222 5.21 -7.80 27.91
C LEU A 222 3.72 -7.46 28.02
N ILE A 223 3.09 -7.12 26.90
CA ILE A 223 1.70 -6.66 26.86
C ILE A 223 0.91 -7.38 25.78
N HIS A 224 -0.39 -7.53 26.04
CA HIS A 224 -1.36 -8.13 25.10
C HIS A 224 -2.03 -7.11 24.19
N THR A 225 -1.81 -5.81 24.39
CA THR A 225 -2.56 -4.75 23.72
C THR A 225 -1.67 -3.78 22.93
N ASP A 226 -0.46 -4.21 22.54
CA ASP A 226 0.52 -3.34 21.87
C ASP A 226 -0.08 -2.73 20.59
N GLY A 227 -0.30 -1.41 20.59
CA GLY A 227 -0.74 -0.68 19.41
C GLY A 227 -2.25 -0.61 19.18
N THR A 228 -3.10 -1.11 20.09
CA THR A 228 -4.57 -1.02 19.94
C THR A 228 -5.29 -0.28 21.06
N GLY A 229 -6.31 0.51 20.69
CA GLY A 229 -7.17 1.27 21.60
C GLY A 229 -8.61 1.28 21.11
N PHE A 230 -9.44 2.19 21.63
CA PHE A 230 -10.87 2.24 21.31
C PHE A 230 -11.31 3.59 20.78
N ILE A 231 -12.37 3.57 19.96
CA ILE A 231 -13.06 4.75 19.44
C ILE A 231 -14.57 4.55 19.58
N SER A 232 -15.29 5.60 20.00
CA SER A 232 -16.75 5.56 20.08
C SER A 232 -17.39 5.44 18.69
N GLU A 233 -18.59 4.87 18.65
CA GLU A 233 -19.30 4.59 17.39
C GLU A 233 -19.53 5.85 16.54
N ASP A 234 -19.93 6.97 17.16
CA ASP A 234 -20.18 8.24 16.48
C ASP A 234 -18.95 8.77 15.74
N LEU A 235 -17.76 8.67 16.35
CA LEU A 235 -16.51 9.07 15.72
C LEU A 235 -16.07 8.09 14.63
N ALA A 236 -16.32 6.79 14.83
CA ALA A 236 -16.01 5.77 13.83
C ALA A 236 -16.86 5.93 12.56
N LEU A 237 -18.12 6.36 12.68
CA LEU A 237 -19.03 6.61 11.56
C LEU A 237 -18.59 7.75 10.65
N GLU A 238 -17.84 8.73 11.18
CA GLU A 238 -17.22 9.78 10.39
C GLU A 238 -16.11 9.25 9.46
N CYS A 239 -15.55 8.07 9.78
CA CYS A 239 -14.46 7.49 8.99
C CYS A 239 -14.99 6.98 7.63
N PRO A 240 -14.39 7.39 6.49
CA PRO A 240 -14.74 6.82 5.20
C PRO A 240 -14.62 5.29 5.21
N MET A 241 -15.50 4.61 4.48
CA MET A 241 -15.40 3.16 4.29
C MET A 241 -14.25 2.83 3.35
N ASN A 242 -13.71 1.61 3.46
CA ASN A 242 -12.76 1.05 2.49
C ASN A 242 -11.48 1.88 2.29
N VAL A 243 -10.94 2.47 3.36
CA VAL A 243 -9.69 3.22 3.30
C VAL A 243 -8.51 2.26 3.22
N PHE A 244 -7.64 2.48 2.24
CA PHE A 244 -6.39 1.77 2.08
C PHE A 244 -5.27 2.73 1.66
N LYS A 245 -4.17 2.76 2.43
CA LYS A 245 -3.01 3.64 2.20
C LYS A 245 -3.39 5.13 2.06
N GLY A 246 -4.35 5.59 2.87
CA GLY A 246 -4.81 6.98 2.88
C GLY A 246 -5.63 7.39 1.64
N GLN A 247 -6.17 6.41 0.92
CA GLN A 247 -7.15 6.61 -0.14
C GLN A 247 -8.42 5.86 0.24
N ALA A 248 -9.54 6.57 0.33
CA ALA A 248 -10.84 5.91 0.33
C ALA A 248 -11.06 5.41 -1.10
N LYS A 249 -11.24 4.10 -1.28
CA LYS A 249 -11.94 3.66 -2.48
C LYS A 249 -13.32 4.26 -2.34
N HIS A 250 -13.71 5.12 -3.28
CA HIS A 250 -15.02 5.75 -3.19
C HIS A 250 -16.05 4.63 -3.05
N ASP A 251 -16.94 4.78 -2.08
CA ASP A 251 -18.17 4.00 -2.07
C ASP A 251 -18.90 4.17 -3.41
N ALA A 252 -18.63 5.22 -4.19
CA ALA A 252 -19.07 5.29 -5.57
C ALA A 252 -18.60 4.09 -6.41
N ASP A 253 -17.42 3.48 -6.24
CA ASP A 253 -17.02 2.33 -7.08
C ASP A 253 -17.68 1.00 -6.64
N LEU A 254 -18.26 0.95 -5.43
CA LEU A 254 -19.04 -0.19 -4.92
C LEU A 254 -20.57 0.05 -4.97
N LYS A 255 -21.00 1.32 -4.85
CA LYS A 255 -22.38 1.84 -4.98
C LYS A 255 -22.72 2.30 -6.41
N ARG A 256 -21.77 2.35 -7.36
CA ARG A 256 -22.02 2.52 -8.82
C ARG A 256 -22.55 1.27 -9.49
N ILE A 257 -22.71 0.19 -8.73
CA ILE A 257 -23.68 -0.82 -9.07
C ILE A 257 -24.87 -0.52 -8.16
N PRO A 258 -25.99 0.02 -8.70
CA PRO A 258 -27.17 0.30 -7.90
C PRO A 258 -27.78 -1.03 -7.48
N ALA A 259 -27.29 -1.58 -6.38
CA ALA A 259 -27.75 -2.81 -5.78
C ALA A 259 -27.96 -2.54 -4.30
N PHE A 260 -28.90 -1.65 -3.96
CA PHE A 260 -29.57 -1.69 -2.64
C PHE A 260 -30.89 -0.90 -2.59
N GLU A 261 -31.78 -1.00 -3.59
CA GLU A 261 -33.14 -0.43 -3.44
C GLU A 261 -34.34 -1.29 -3.88
N VAL A 262 -34.20 -2.51 -4.45
CA VAL A 262 -35.39 -3.18 -5.05
C VAL A 262 -35.69 -4.61 -4.56
N PHE A 263 -34.93 -5.20 -3.64
CA PHE A 263 -35.29 -6.50 -3.04
C PHE A 263 -35.35 -6.45 -1.52
N GLN A 264 -36.18 -5.56 -0.98
CA GLN A 264 -36.89 -5.89 0.25
C GLN A 264 -38.15 -6.67 -0.14
N ASN A 265 -38.18 -7.94 0.25
CA ASN A 265 -39.42 -8.69 0.33
C ASN A 265 -40.43 -7.87 1.12
N LYS A 266 -41.64 -7.76 0.54
CA LYS A 266 -42.84 -7.28 1.19
C LYS A 266 -43.12 -8.09 2.47
N THR A 267 -42.51 -7.68 3.57
CA THR A 267 -43.09 -7.73 4.90
C THR A 267 -43.03 -6.31 5.43
N SER A 268 -44.19 -5.68 5.42
CA SER A 268 -44.43 -4.28 5.74
C SER A 268 -43.81 -3.86 7.07
N GLN A 269 -42.74 -3.08 7.03
CA GLN A 269 -42.57 -1.93 7.90
C GLN A 269 -42.03 -0.78 7.06
N VAL A 270 -42.77 0.33 7.08
CA VAL A 270 -42.48 1.56 6.36
C VAL A 270 -41.12 2.09 6.82
N ILE A 271 -40.07 1.88 6.04
CA ILE A 271 -38.79 2.58 6.23
C ILE A 271 -38.83 3.80 5.32
N LEU A 272 -38.86 4.99 5.93
CA LEU A 272 -38.75 6.27 5.24
C LEU A 272 -37.42 6.35 4.45
N PRO A 273 -37.39 7.00 3.28
CA PRO A 273 -36.14 7.25 2.55
C PRO A 273 -35.29 8.24 3.36
N GLY A 274 -34.10 7.82 3.82
CA GLY A 274 -33.19 8.69 4.57
C GLY A 274 -32.34 8.03 5.67
N LEU A 275 -32.53 6.74 5.96
CA LEU A 275 -31.71 5.98 6.91
C LEU A 275 -31.10 4.73 6.25
N GLU A 276 -30.07 4.90 5.42
CA GLU A 276 -29.07 3.84 5.29
C GLU A 276 -28.28 3.84 6.62
N LEU A 277 -28.52 2.86 7.50
CA LEU A 277 -27.66 2.66 8.69
C LEU A 277 -26.25 2.32 8.19
N ARG A 278 -25.40 3.34 8.06
CA ARG A 278 -23.99 3.17 7.77
C ARG A 278 -23.36 2.43 8.93
N GLU A 279 -22.75 1.28 8.67
CA GLU A 279 -21.98 0.57 9.68
C GLU A 279 -20.55 1.14 9.76
N PRO A 280 -20.00 1.35 10.96
CA PRO A 280 -18.63 1.83 11.09
C PRO A 280 -17.63 0.71 10.72
N PRO A 281 -16.43 1.04 10.24
CA PRO A 281 -15.36 0.05 10.12
C PRO A 281 -15.00 -0.51 11.51
N LEU A 282 -14.79 -1.83 11.59
CA LEU A 282 -14.43 -2.51 12.84
C LEU A 282 -13.12 -1.97 13.42
N LEU A 283 -12.09 -1.84 12.57
CA LEU A 283 -10.76 -1.38 12.94
C LEU A 283 -10.35 -0.18 12.08
N ILE A 284 -9.75 0.83 12.70
CA ILE A 284 -9.24 2.04 12.03
C ILE A 284 -7.77 2.22 12.38
N GLN A 285 -6.87 2.00 11.41
CA GLN A 285 -5.47 2.32 11.56
C GLN A 285 -5.27 3.84 11.43
N PHE A 286 -4.67 4.47 12.43
CA PHE A 286 -4.64 5.93 12.52
C PHE A 286 -3.26 6.48 12.89
N ARG A 287 -3.13 7.81 12.80
CA ARG A 287 -2.14 8.63 13.49
C ARG A 287 -2.89 9.78 14.14
N LEU A 288 -2.66 10.03 15.43
CA LEU A 288 -3.27 11.12 16.16
C LEU A 288 -2.16 12.06 16.62
N PHE A 289 -2.29 13.33 16.23
CA PHE A 289 -1.49 14.44 16.74
C PHE A 289 -2.41 15.24 17.66
N TYR A 290 -2.04 15.35 18.94
CA TYR A 290 -2.91 15.96 19.94
C TYR A 290 -2.09 16.62 21.05
N ASN A 291 -2.08 17.94 21.12
CA ASN A 291 -1.41 18.73 22.17
C ASN A 291 0.06 18.31 22.38
N GLY A 292 0.81 18.15 21.28
CA GLY A 292 2.22 17.73 21.30
C GLY A 292 2.44 16.21 21.33
N LEU A 293 1.40 15.40 21.58
CA LEU A 293 1.46 13.94 21.50
C LEU A 293 1.43 13.47 20.06
N ALA A 294 2.19 12.42 19.75
CA ALA A 294 2.01 11.63 18.54
C ALA A 294 1.69 10.17 18.89
N VAL A 295 0.49 9.74 18.54
CA VAL A 295 -0.03 8.40 18.80
C VAL A 295 -0.18 7.65 17.48
N LYS A 296 0.28 6.40 17.44
CA LYS A 296 0.13 5.49 16.31
C LYS A 296 -0.44 4.17 16.79
N GLY A 297 -1.50 3.71 16.13
CA GLY A 297 -2.08 2.40 16.40
C GLY A 297 -3.31 2.12 15.56
N THR A 298 -4.13 1.22 16.07
CA THR A 298 -5.44 0.86 15.53
C THR A 298 -6.52 1.08 16.58
N PHE A 299 -7.60 1.76 16.22
CA PHE A 299 -8.79 1.82 17.05
C PHE A 299 -9.75 0.68 16.70
N LEU A 300 -10.23 -0.03 17.73
CA LEU A 300 -11.42 -0.87 17.66
C LEU A 300 -12.66 -0.01 17.95
N VAL A 301 -13.70 -0.14 17.14
CA VAL A 301 -14.99 0.47 17.46
C VAL A 301 -15.58 -0.15 18.72
N ASN A 302 -15.97 0.69 19.67
CA ASN A 302 -16.62 0.28 20.90
C ASN A 302 -17.91 1.08 21.09
N LYS A 303 -19.05 0.43 20.85
CA LYS A 303 -20.41 0.99 20.96
C LYS A 303 -20.82 1.30 22.39
N GLN A 304 -20.12 0.74 23.38
CA GLN A 304 -20.37 1.00 24.79
C GLN A 304 -19.65 2.27 25.29
N LEU A 305 -18.77 2.86 24.48
CA LEU A 305 -18.14 4.12 24.86
C LEU A 305 -19.13 5.28 24.77
N PRO A 306 -19.07 6.26 25.70
CA PRO A 306 -19.76 7.52 25.54
C PRO A 306 -19.40 8.17 24.21
N SER A 307 -20.35 8.88 23.61
CA SER A 307 -20.11 9.61 22.36
C SER A 307 -18.88 10.52 22.48
N ARG A 308 -18.19 10.74 21.35
CA ARG A 308 -17.02 11.62 21.26
C ARG A 308 -15.85 11.17 22.13
N THR A 309 -15.68 9.86 22.35
CA THR A 309 -14.62 9.31 23.22
C THR A 309 -13.59 8.51 22.41
N ILE A 310 -12.32 8.76 22.70
CA ILE A 310 -11.18 7.97 22.21
C ILE A 310 -10.40 7.45 23.41
N GLN A 311 -10.03 6.17 23.41
CA GLN A 311 -9.16 5.60 24.43
C GLN A 311 -7.85 5.14 23.80
N ILE A 312 -6.73 5.69 24.27
CA ILE A 312 -5.37 5.36 23.82
C ILE A 312 -4.58 4.66 24.93
N ARG A 313 -3.64 3.80 24.55
CA ARG A 313 -2.73 3.10 25.46
C ARG A 313 -1.31 3.65 25.40
N ASN A 314 -0.53 3.41 26.46
CA ASN A 314 0.87 3.86 26.54
C ASN A 314 1.71 3.29 25.39
N SER A 315 1.49 2.03 25.01
CA SER A 315 2.14 1.39 23.86
C SER A 315 1.92 2.12 22.53
N MET A 316 0.80 2.83 22.38
CA MET A 316 0.44 3.57 21.17
C MET A 316 1.14 4.94 21.08
N ILE A 317 1.53 5.52 22.22
CA ILE A 317 2.18 6.82 22.29
C ILE A 317 3.62 6.67 21.82
N LYS A 318 3.95 7.34 20.70
CA LYS A 318 5.30 7.28 20.12
C LYS A 318 6.13 8.52 20.45
N VAL A 319 5.46 9.64 20.77
CA VAL A 319 6.04 10.89 21.25
C VAL A 319 5.15 11.42 22.36
N GLU A 320 5.73 11.72 23.52
CA GLU A 320 5.01 12.31 24.66
C GLU A 320 4.98 13.83 24.58
N LYS A 321 4.01 14.43 25.27
CA LYS A 321 3.95 15.88 25.43
C LYS A 321 5.03 16.32 26.44
N ASP A 322 5.90 17.25 26.03
CA ASP A 322 6.71 18.03 26.97
C ASP A 322 5.84 18.91 27.90
N PRO A 323 5.89 18.71 29.23
CA PRO A 323 5.16 19.53 30.20
C PRO A 323 5.56 21.01 30.17
N ASN A 324 6.80 21.34 29.76
CA ASN A 324 7.27 22.72 29.71
C ASN A 324 6.68 23.51 28.53
N LEU A 325 6.07 22.82 27.56
CA LEU A 325 5.43 23.39 26.38
C LEU A 325 3.90 23.32 26.48
N GLU A 326 3.35 23.41 27.69
CA GLU A 326 1.92 23.17 27.93
C GLU A 326 0.99 24.10 27.15
N ASN A 327 1.43 25.36 26.94
CA ASN A 327 0.74 26.40 26.20
C ASN A 327 1.26 26.59 24.76
N ALA A 328 2.13 25.70 24.27
CA ALA A 328 2.63 25.81 22.90
C ALA A 328 1.50 25.55 21.90
N GLU A 329 1.46 26.37 20.84
CA GLU A 329 0.53 26.15 19.74
C GLU A 329 0.85 24.82 19.06
N THR A 330 -0.17 23.97 18.89
CA THR A 330 -0.05 22.66 18.22
C THR A 330 -1.19 22.44 17.23
N GLU A 331 -0.90 21.66 16.19
CA GLU A 331 -1.83 21.35 15.11
C GLU A 331 -2.42 19.96 15.29
N ASN A 332 -3.58 19.92 15.96
CA ASN A 332 -4.26 18.67 16.27
C ASN A 332 -4.88 18.06 15.00
N SER A 333 -4.69 16.76 14.82
CA SER A 333 -5.29 16.03 13.70
C SER A 333 -5.41 14.54 13.98
N LEU A 334 -6.56 13.98 13.60
CA LEU A 334 -6.77 12.53 13.51
C LEU A 334 -6.71 12.10 12.05
N GLU A 335 -5.69 11.30 11.73
CA GLU A 335 -5.27 10.96 10.38
C GLU A 335 -5.45 9.46 10.13
N VAL A 336 -6.40 9.08 9.28
CA VAL A 336 -6.72 7.69 8.95
C VAL A 336 -5.79 7.17 7.86
N VAL A 337 -5.18 6.01 8.09
CA VAL A 337 -4.32 5.32 7.11
C VAL A 337 -5.03 4.18 6.41
N GLY A 338 -5.86 3.42 7.14
CA GLY A 338 -6.57 2.29 6.60
C GLY A 338 -7.66 1.81 7.55
N THR A 339 -8.60 1.04 7.03
CA THR A 339 -9.69 0.42 7.78
C THR A 339 -9.67 -1.09 7.63
N SER A 340 -10.34 -1.80 8.54
CA SER A 340 -10.79 -3.18 8.30
C SER A 340 -11.69 -3.19 7.06
N ASN A 341 -11.32 -3.98 6.06
CA ASN A 341 -11.98 -4.03 4.77
C ASN A 341 -12.29 -5.49 4.40
N PRO A 342 -13.26 -5.74 3.51
CA PRO A 342 -13.48 -7.06 2.94
C PRO A 342 -12.15 -7.69 2.47
N PRO A 343 -11.81 -8.91 2.93
CA PRO A 343 -10.53 -9.51 2.63
C PRO A 343 -10.43 -9.73 1.12
N LYS A 344 -9.32 -9.28 0.54
CA LYS A 344 -8.98 -9.64 -0.82
C LYS A 344 -8.62 -11.13 -0.88
N ARG A 345 -8.61 -11.64 -2.10
CA ARG A 345 -8.11 -12.98 -2.42
C ARG A 345 -6.72 -13.20 -1.79
N ALA A 346 -6.60 -14.23 -0.95
CA ALA A 346 -5.38 -14.47 -0.18
C ALA A 346 -4.40 -15.33 -0.98
N TYR A 347 -3.18 -14.82 -1.11
CA TYR A 347 -2.08 -15.55 -1.72
C TYR A 347 -1.05 -15.89 -0.66
N ILE A 348 -0.51 -17.11 -0.75
CA ILE A 348 0.65 -17.53 0.03
C ILE A 348 1.94 -17.11 -0.69
N SER A 349 2.94 -16.70 0.08
CA SER A 349 4.24 -16.31 -0.44
C SER A 349 5.19 -17.52 -0.49
N ARG A 350 6.29 -17.42 -1.25
CA ARG A 350 7.35 -18.44 -1.24
C ARG A 350 7.86 -18.80 0.17
N ASN A 351 7.92 -17.81 1.08
CA ASN A 351 8.36 -18.02 2.44
C ASN A 351 7.33 -18.87 3.20
N LEU A 352 6.04 -18.54 3.04
CA LEU A 352 4.96 -19.32 3.64
C LEU A 352 4.87 -20.73 3.03
N ILE A 353 5.06 -20.91 1.72
CA ILE A 353 5.14 -22.23 1.07
C ILE A 353 6.28 -23.06 1.70
N ALA A 354 7.48 -22.48 1.84
CA ALA A 354 8.61 -23.16 2.44
C ALA A 354 8.35 -23.58 3.89
N LEU A 355 7.74 -22.68 4.69
CA LEU A 355 7.39 -22.96 6.08
C LEU A 355 6.28 -24.02 6.21
N LEU A 356 5.24 -23.95 5.38
CA LEU A 356 4.16 -24.95 5.36
C LEU A 356 4.69 -26.33 4.94
N ASN A 357 5.54 -26.39 3.91
CA ASN A 357 6.15 -27.65 3.47
C ASN A 357 7.08 -28.23 4.54
N TYR A 358 7.89 -27.40 5.19
CA TYR A 358 8.69 -27.82 6.35
C TYR A 358 7.84 -28.30 7.52
N GLY A 359 6.68 -27.68 7.74
CA GLY A 359 5.68 -28.08 8.71
C GLY A 359 4.88 -29.33 8.32
N GLY A 360 5.21 -30.01 7.22
CA GLY A 360 4.62 -31.30 6.85
C GLY A 360 3.54 -31.24 5.76
N VAL A 361 3.23 -30.07 5.20
CA VAL A 361 2.30 -29.98 4.06
C VAL A 361 2.94 -30.63 2.82
N PRO A 362 2.30 -31.64 2.20
CA PRO A 362 2.86 -32.35 1.05
C PRO A 362 3.16 -31.43 -0.14
N ARG A 363 4.12 -31.82 -0.97
CA ARG A 363 4.50 -31.05 -2.17
C ARG A 363 3.35 -31.02 -3.18
N GLU A 364 2.64 -32.14 -3.27
CA GLU A 364 1.49 -32.41 -4.13
C GLU A 364 0.36 -31.40 -3.90
N TYR A 365 0.15 -30.97 -2.65
CA TYR A 365 -0.84 -29.94 -2.32
C TYR A 365 -0.57 -28.64 -3.09
N PHE A 366 0.66 -28.13 -3.05
CA PHE A 366 1.04 -26.90 -3.74
C PHE A 366 1.06 -27.09 -5.26
N MET A 367 1.51 -28.25 -5.73
CA MET A 367 1.55 -28.57 -7.15
C MET A 367 0.14 -28.68 -7.76
N ASN A 368 -0.83 -29.23 -7.05
CA ASN A 368 -2.22 -29.28 -7.51
C ASN A 368 -2.80 -27.87 -7.67
N ILE A 369 -2.58 -26.98 -6.70
CA ILE A 369 -2.99 -25.58 -6.79
C ILE A 369 -2.33 -24.90 -7.99
N LEU A 370 -1.04 -25.15 -8.21
CA LEU A 370 -0.31 -24.60 -9.35
C LEU A 370 -0.88 -25.12 -10.68
N VAL A 371 -1.12 -26.43 -10.80
CA VAL A 371 -1.64 -27.06 -12.02
C VAL A 371 -3.04 -26.53 -12.35
N ASP A 372 -3.91 -26.35 -11.35
CA ASP A 372 -5.23 -25.77 -11.57
C ASP A 372 -5.13 -24.31 -12.03
N ALA A 373 -4.23 -23.51 -11.45
CA ALA A 373 -3.97 -22.15 -11.90
C ALA A 373 -3.42 -22.13 -13.34
N LEU A 374 -2.52 -23.04 -13.70
CA LEU A 374 -1.99 -23.17 -15.05
C LEU A 374 -3.06 -23.63 -16.05
N ARG A 375 -4.01 -24.47 -15.66
CA ARG A 375 -5.15 -24.88 -16.50
C ARG A 375 -6.03 -23.69 -16.86
N ASP A 376 -6.30 -22.81 -15.90
CA ASP A 376 -7.05 -21.56 -16.16
C ASP A 376 -6.27 -20.62 -17.10
N VAL A 377 -4.94 -20.61 -17.01
CA VAL A 377 -4.03 -19.88 -17.91
C VAL A 377 -4.02 -20.50 -19.34
N GLN A 378 -4.10 -21.82 -19.49
CA GLN A 378 -4.20 -22.49 -20.82
C GLN A 378 -5.53 -22.17 -21.51
N GLY A 379 -6.63 -22.19 -20.76
CA GLY A 379 -7.96 -21.88 -21.29
C GLY A 379 -8.20 -20.41 -21.56
N LEU A 380 -7.22 -19.53 -21.32
CA LEU A 380 -7.41 -18.08 -21.29
C LEU A 380 -7.97 -17.50 -22.60
N PHE A 381 -7.55 -18.04 -23.75
CA PHE A 381 -7.99 -17.58 -25.07
C PHE A 381 -9.10 -18.42 -25.70
N SER A 382 -9.39 -19.60 -25.15
CA SER A 382 -10.33 -20.56 -25.73
C SER A 382 -11.60 -20.78 -24.90
N SER A 383 -11.57 -20.44 -23.60
CA SER A 383 -12.66 -20.68 -22.66
C SER A 383 -13.08 -19.39 -21.98
N LYS A 384 -14.33 -18.95 -22.21
CA LYS A 384 -14.91 -17.78 -21.54
C LYS A 384 -14.84 -17.91 -20.02
N ARG A 385 -15.02 -19.12 -19.48
CA ARG A 385 -14.93 -19.39 -18.03
C ARG A 385 -13.52 -19.13 -17.49
N ALA A 386 -12.51 -19.66 -18.16
CA ALA A 386 -11.12 -19.49 -17.76
C ALA A 386 -10.68 -18.02 -17.92
N ALA A 387 -11.05 -17.40 -19.04
CA ALA A 387 -10.80 -15.99 -19.30
C ALA A 387 -11.40 -15.08 -18.23
N LEU A 388 -12.67 -15.31 -17.89
CA LEU A 388 -13.38 -14.55 -16.88
C LEU A 388 -12.75 -14.73 -15.49
N ARG A 389 -12.36 -15.96 -15.14
CA ARG A 389 -11.69 -16.25 -13.86
C ARG A 389 -10.36 -15.50 -13.75
N VAL A 390 -9.48 -15.59 -14.74
CA VAL A 390 -8.20 -14.85 -14.76
C VAL A 390 -8.44 -13.34 -14.71
N SER A 391 -9.44 -12.84 -15.44
CA SER A 391 -9.79 -11.42 -15.49
C SER A 391 -10.30 -10.90 -14.14
N ILE A 392 -11.20 -11.64 -13.46
CA ILE A 392 -11.69 -11.29 -12.13
C ILE A 392 -10.57 -11.30 -11.09
N ASN A 393 -9.68 -12.29 -11.17
CA ASN A 393 -8.52 -12.42 -10.28
C ASN A 393 -7.58 -11.20 -10.38
N ASN A 394 -7.53 -10.58 -11.55
CA ASN A 394 -6.69 -9.44 -11.87
C ASN A 394 -7.47 -8.14 -12.04
N GLY A 395 -8.77 -8.10 -11.71
CA GLY A 395 -9.65 -6.98 -12.04
C GLY A 395 -9.23 -5.63 -11.43
N ASP A 396 -8.48 -5.65 -10.32
CA ASP A 396 -7.89 -4.44 -9.73
C ASP A 396 -6.89 -3.75 -10.69
N MET A 397 -6.34 -4.44 -11.71
CA MET A 397 -5.38 -3.89 -12.67
C MET A 397 -6.03 -3.03 -13.77
N ASP A 398 -7.32 -3.24 -14.03
CA ASP A 398 -8.01 -2.64 -15.18
C ASP A 398 -9.46 -2.25 -14.90
N ASP A 399 -9.79 -2.12 -13.62
CA ASP A 399 -11.14 -1.81 -13.14
C ASP A 399 -12.19 -2.79 -13.70
N PHE A 400 -11.82 -4.07 -13.71
CA PHE A 400 -12.62 -5.18 -14.25
C PHE A 400 -13.02 -5.02 -15.72
N LEU A 401 -12.37 -4.15 -16.50
CA LEU A 401 -12.72 -3.89 -17.90
C LEU A 401 -12.79 -5.18 -18.72
N VAL A 402 -11.78 -6.04 -18.62
CA VAL A 402 -11.74 -7.32 -19.36
C VAL A 402 -12.87 -8.25 -18.93
N ALA A 403 -13.17 -8.31 -17.63
CA ALA A 403 -14.30 -9.11 -17.13
C ALA A 403 -15.64 -8.57 -17.67
N ARG A 404 -15.81 -7.25 -17.72
CA ARG A 404 -17.00 -6.60 -18.31
C ARG A 404 -17.12 -6.88 -19.80
N MET A 405 -16.03 -6.84 -20.57
CA MET A 405 -16.02 -7.21 -21.99
C MET A 405 -16.57 -8.64 -22.18
N ILE A 406 -16.02 -9.61 -21.45
CA ILE A 406 -16.42 -11.03 -21.55
C ILE A 406 -17.89 -11.22 -21.14
N LEU A 407 -18.32 -10.58 -20.04
CA LEU A 407 -19.70 -10.65 -19.54
C LEU A 407 -20.71 -9.99 -20.48
N SER A 408 -20.29 -9.01 -21.28
CA SER A 408 -21.15 -8.30 -22.23
C SER A 408 -21.25 -9.01 -23.59
N GLY A 409 -20.76 -10.26 -23.68
CA GLY A 409 -20.84 -11.07 -24.89
C GLY A 409 -19.73 -10.82 -25.91
N ILE A 410 -18.79 -9.90 -25.65
CA ILE A 410 -17.65 -9.66 -26.56
C ILE A 410 -16.87 -10.96 -26.78
N PRO A 411 -16.60 -11.35 -28.03
CA PRO A 411 -15.97 -12.63 -28.31
C PRO A 411 -14.47 -12.58 -27.96
N LEU A 412 -13.90 -13.71 -27.53
CA LEU A 412 -12.52 -13.78 -27.03
C LEU A 412 -11.47 -13.52 -28.11
N ASP A 413 -11.84 -13.62 -29.38
CA ASP A 413 -11.02 -13.31 -30.54
C ASP A 413 -11.00 -11.81 -30.90
N GLU A 414 -11.76 -10.97 -30.19
CA GLU A 414 -11.67 -9.52 -30.32
C GLU A 414 -10.23 -9.05 -30.04
N SER A 415 -9.64 -8.31 -30.97
CA SER A 415 -8.23 -7.92 -30.96
C SER A 415 -7.78 -7.28 -29.65
N TYR A 416 -8.52 -6.30 -29.12
CA TYR A 416 -8.15 -5.62 -27.88
C TYR A 416 -8.29 -6.54 -26.66
N LEU A 417 -9.34 -7.36 -26.60
CA LEU A 417 -9.54 -8.35 -25.57
C LEU A 417 -8.39 -9.36 -25.55
N GLN A 418 -8.01 -9.93 -26.70
CA GLN A 418 -6.83 -10.80 -26.81
C GLN A 418 -5.56 -10.11 -26.31
N TYR A 419 -5.37 -8.84 -26.68
CA TYR A 419 -4.21 -8.07 -26.23
C TYR A 419 -4.19 -7.94 -24.71
N ARG A 420 -5.33 -7.62 -24.10
CA ARG A 420 -5.46 -7.51 -22.65
C ARG A 420 -5.28 -8.85 -21.95
N LEU A 421 -5.86 -9.92 -22.47
CA LEU A 421 -5.67 -11.28 -21.96
C LEU A 421 -4.19 -11.70 -22.03
N SER A 422 -3.45 -11.34 -23.09
CA SER A 422 -2.00 -11.60 -23.17
C SER A 422 -1.19 -10.87 -22.08
N MET A 423 -1.64 -9.69 -21.65
CA MET A 423 -1.01 -8.97 -20.54
C MET A 423 -1.34 -9.62 -19.19
N LEU A 424 -2.59 -10.05 -19.00
CA LEU A 424 -3.01 -10.80 -17.80
C LEU A 424 -2.26 -12.13 -17.68
N LEU A 425 -2.08 -12.84 -18.79
CA LEU A 425 -1.29 -14.07 -18.89
C LEU A 425 0.11 -13.87 -18.32
N ARG A 426 0.81 -12.82 -18.77
CA ARG A 426 2.18 -12.51 -18.35
C ARG A 426 2.27 -12.18 -16.87
N GLU A 427 1.31 -11.41 -16.33
CA GLU A 427 1.30 -11.06 -14.90
C GLU A 427 0.95 -12.26 -14.01
N GLU A 428 -0.01 -13.11 -14.39
CA GLU A 428 -0.29 -14.36 -13.69
C GLU A 428 0.91 -15.31 -13.71
N LYS A 429 1.52 -15.54 -14.89
CA LYS A 429 2.72 -16.38 -15.01
C LYS A 429 3.86 -15.87 -14.14
N LYS A 430 4.11 -14.56 -14.15
CA LYS A 430 5.11 -13.91 -13.29
C LYS A 430 4.79 -14.07 -11.80
N SER A 431 3.51 -13.95 -11.42
CA SER A 431 3.04 -14.17 -10.06
C SER A 431 3.29 -15.62 -9.62
N LEU A 432 2.85 -16.60 -10.41
CA LEU A 432 3.05 -18.04 -10.14
C LEU A 432 4.53 -18.40 -10.08
N ARG A 433 5.33 -17.94 -11.05
CA ARG A 433 6.79 -18.14 -11.09
C ARG A 433 7.48 -17.58 -9.84
N SER A 434 6.93 -16.53 -9.25
CA SER A 434 7.47 -15.95 -8.01
C SER A 434 7.12 -16.74 -6.74
N GLY A 435 6.35 -17.82 -6.86
CA GLY A 435 5.86 -18.63 -5.74
C GLY A 435 4.67 -17.97 -5.03
N ARG A 436 3.80 -17.29 -5.78
CA ARG A 436 2.59 -16.66 -5.25
C ARG A 436 1.37 -17.48 -5.67
N LEU A 437 0.90 -18.35 -4.78
CA LEU A 437 -0.22 -19.27 -5.04
C LEU A 437 -1.48 -18.79 -4.32
N HIS A 438 -2.63 -18.90 -4.97
CA HIS A 438 -3.92 -18.66 -4.33
C HIS A 438 -4.38 -19.90 -3.59
N VAL A 439 -4.77 -19.75 -2.32
CA VAL A 439 -5.34 -20.84 -1.53
C VAL A 439 -6.77 -20.46 -1.11
N PRO A 440 -7.78 -21.31 -1.37
CA PRO A 440 -9.14 -21.07 -0.93
C PRO A 440 -9.25 -21.08 0.61
N ASP A 441 -10.34 -20.49 1.12
CA ASP A 441 -10.61 -20.37 2.57
C ASP A 441 -9.50 -19.72 3.39
N CYS A 442 -8.79 -18.78 2.74
CA CYS A 442 -7.74 -18.00 3.35
C CYS A 442 -8.04 -16.50 3.23
N TYR A 443 -7.70 -15.74 4.26
CA TYR A 443 -8.02 -14.31 4.37
C TYR A 443 -6.84 -13.54 4.97
N TYR A 444 -6.69 -12.27 4.60
CA TYR A 444 -5.84 -11.35 5.34
C TYR A 444 -6.73 -10.39 6.14
N LEU A 445 -6.63 -10.44 7.46
CA LEU A 445 -7.46 -9.66 8.38
C LEU A 445 -6.57 -8.81 9.29
N MET A 446 -7.05 -7.61 9.63
CA MET A 446 -6.37 -6.76 10.60
C MET A 446 -6.55 -7.36 12.01
N GLY A 447 -5.47 -7.40 12.78
CA GLY A 447 -5.50 -7.95 14.14
C GLY A 447 -5.76 -6.91 15.22
N THR A 448 -6.41 -7.33 16.31
CA THR A 448 -6.56 -6.58 17.56
C THR A 448 -6.61 -7.54 18.76
N ALA A 449 -6.56 -6.98 19.97
CA ALA A 449 -6.74 -7.72 21.21
C ALA A 449 -8.23 -7.87 21.53
N ASP A 450 -8.64 -8.99 22.11
CA ASP A 450 -10.00 -9.20 22.60
C ASP A 450 -10.30 -8.29 23.80
N PRO A 451 -11.22 -7.32 23.67
CA PRO A 451 -11.56 -6.40 24.74
C PRO A 451 -12.30 -7.07 25.90
N THR A 452 -12.93 -8.23 25.68
CA THR A 452 -13.70 -8.96 26.69
C THR A 452 -12.79 -9.81 27.59
N CYS A 453 -11.56 -10.11 27.13
CA CYS A 453 -10.61 -11.01 27.79
C CYS A 453 -11.18 -12.41 28.08
N THR A 454 -12.16 -12.87 27.30
CA THR A 454 -12.84 -14.16 27.50
C THR A 454 -12.12 -15.30 26.81
N LEU A 455 -11.48 -15.04 25.68
CA LEU A 455 -10.73 -16.02 24.90
C LEU A 455 -9.58 -16.64 25.70
N GLU A 456 -9.42 -17.97 25.62
CA GLU A 456 -8.23 -18.67 26.12
C GLU A 456 -7.00 -18.43 25.24
N SER A 457 -5.80 -18.68 25.77
CA SER A 457 -4.53 -18.34 25.10
C SER A 457 -4.34 -18.96 23.70
N ASN A 458 -5.05 -20.06 23.39
CA ASN A 458 -5.05 -20.75 22.11
C ASN A 458 -6.31 -20.47 21.25
N GLU A 459 -7.19 -19.58 21.72
CA GLU A 459 -8.43 -19.19 21.06
C GLU A 459 -8.28 -17.80 20.39
N VAL A 460 -9.02 -17.62 19.31
CA VAL A 460 -9.19 -16.35 18.60
C VAL A 460 -10.67 -16.14 18.27
N CYS A 461 -11.10 -14.90 18.11
CA CYS A 461 -12.37 -14.61 17.45
C CYS A 461 -12.08 -14.04 16.06
N VAL A 462 -12.73 -14.55 15.03
CA VAL A 462 -12.55 -14.09 13.64
C VAL A 462 -13.89 -13.69 13.09
N ILE A 463 -14.01 -12.43 12.66
CA ILE A 463 -15.24 -11.86 12.08
C ILE A 463 -15.06 -11.70 10.57
N LEU A 464 -15.93 -12.34 9.78
CA LEU A 464 -16.01 -12.22 8.33
C LEU A 464 -17.34 -11.56 7.91
N GLU A 465 -17.70 -11.65 6.64
CA GLU A 465 -18.92 -11.03 6.09
C GLU A 465 -20.20 -11.53 6.80
N ASN A 466 -20.28 -12.83 7.07
CA ASN A 466 -21.44 -13.48 7.68
C ASN A 466 -21.32 -13.61 9.21
N GLY A 467 -20.46 -12.80 9.84
CA GLY A 467 -20.23 -12.80 11.28
C GLY A 467 -19.05 -13.66 11.74
N GLN A 468 -19.09 -14.06 13.00
CA GLN A 468 -18.03 -14.82 13.67
C GLN A 468 -17.96 -16.27 13.17
N ILE A 469 -16.75 -16.79 12.98
CA ILE A 469 -16.52 -18.18 12.56
C ILE A 469 -16.08 -19.08 13.72
N ASN A 470 -16.31 -20.38 13.57
CA ASN A 470 -15.91 -21.41 14.54
C ASN A 470 -14.99 -22.46 13.90
N GLY A 471 -14.11 -23.06 14.72
CA GLY A 471 -13.26 -24.19 14.33
C GLY A 471 -11.77 -23.87 14.30
N LYS A 472 -10.93 -24.85 13.96
CA LYS A 472 -9.48 -24.65 13.91
C LYS A 472 -9.08 -23.74 12.74
N VAL A 473 -8.08 -22.89 12.98
CA VAL A 473 -7.51 -21.98 11.99
C VAL A 473 -5.99 -21.97 12.06
N LEU A 474 -5.34 -21.76 10.91
CA LEU A 474 -3.94 -21.36 10.86
C LEU A 474 -3.83 -19.84 10.85
N VAL A 475 -2.90 -19.29 11.62
CA VAL A 475 -2.64 -17.85 11.67
C VAL A 475 -1.15 -17.58 11.45
N TYR A 476 -0.85 -16.62 10.57
CA TYR A 476 0.51 -16.23 10.18
C TYR A 476 0.59 -14.74 9.86
N ARG A 477 1.74 -14.08 10.07
CA ARG A 477 2.00 -12.70 9.64
C ARG A 477 3.10 -12.67 8.60
N ASN A 478 2.85 -12.02 7.47
CA ASN A 478 3.82 -11.93 6.38
C ASN A 478 4.69 -10.66 6.52
N PRO A 479 6.03 -10.72 6.42
CA PRO A 479 6.89 -11.90 6.27
C PRO A 479 7.44 -12.44 7.61
N GLY A 480 6.90 -13.56 8.08
CA GLY A 480 7.53 -14.42 9.09
C GLY A 480 8.47 -15.45 8.44
N LEU A 481 9.60 -15.73 9.08
CA LEU A 481 10.66 -16.62 8.62
C LEU A 481 10.95 -17.79 9.59
N HIS A 482 10.44 -17.74 10.82
CA HIS A 482 10.65 -18.77 11.82
C HIS A 482 9.68 -19.93 11.63
N PHE A 483 10.15 -21.15 11.92
CA PHE A 483 9.36 -22.38 11.86
C PHE A 483 8.12 -22.38 12.77
N GLY A 484 8.12 -21.52 13.78
CA GLY A 484 7.02 -21.32 14.71
C GLY A 484 6.15 -20.09 14.44
N ASP A 485 6.32 -19.38 13.32
CA ASP A 485 5.48 -18.20 13.03
C ASP A 485 4.10 -18.57 12.51
N ILE A 486 3.82 -19.84 12.23
CA ILE A 486 2.49 -20.32 11.84
C ILE A 486 1.89 -21.02 13.05
N HIS A 487 0.80 -20.46 13.55
CA HIS A 487 0.10 -20.95 14.73
C HIS A 487 -1.16 -21.71 14.31
N VAL A 488 -1.47 -22.80 15.03
CA VAL A 488 -2.78 -23.46 14.97
C VAL A 488 -3.59 -22.95 16.17
N LEU A 489 -4.68 -22.24 15.92
CA LEU A 489 -5.55 -21.65 16.93
C LEU A 489 -7.00 -22.13 16.74
N THR A 490 -7.86 -21.89 17.71
CA THR A 490 -9.29 -22.21 17.63
C THR A 490 -10.10 -20.93 17.51
N ALA A 491 -10.77 -20.73 16.38
CA ALA A 491 -11.75 -19.69 16.21
C ALA A 491 -13.02 -20.04 17.00
N LYS A 492 -13.51 -19.09 17.81
CA LYS A 492 -14.65 -19.28 18.70
C LYS A 492 -15.57 -18.05 18.68
N TYR A 493 -16.86 -18.32 18.76
CA TYR A 493 -17.88 -17.30 18.97
C TYR A 493 -17.77 -16.71 20.38
N VAL A 494 -17.72 -15.37 20.47
CA VAL A 494 -17.68 -14.58 21.70
C VAL A 494 -18.93 -13.72 21.75
N GLU A 495 -19.87 -14.09 22.60
CA GLU A 495 -21.16 -13.38 22.78
C GLU A 495 -20.95 -11.98 23.37
N ASP A 496 -20.06 -11.85 24.36
CA ASP A 496 -19.75 -10.57 25.01
C ASP A 496 -19.10 -9.53 24.08
N LEU A 497 -18.61 -9.96 22.91
CA LEU A 497 -18.05 -9.05 21.90
C LEU A 497 -19.14 -8.36 21.08
N VAL A 498 -20.32 -8.98 20.93
CA VAL A 498 -21.46 -8.45 20.16
C VAL A 498 -21.90 -7.06 20.64
N PRO A 499 -22.12 -6.79 21.95
CA PRO A 499 -22.48 -5.44 22.39
C PRO A 499 -21.36 -4.41 22.22
N VAL A 500 -20.09 -4.84 22.09
CA VAL A 500 -18.94 -3.94 21.89
C VAL A 500 -18.85 -3.49 20.43
N VAL A 501 -18.88 -4.43 19.47
CA VAL A 501 -18.59 -4.14 18.05
C VAL A 501 -19.84 -4.12 17.17
N GLY A 502 -20.96 -4.65 17.65
CA GLY A 502 -22.19 -4.85 16.88
C GLY A 502 -21.95 -5.64 15.59
N ASN A 503 -22.40 -5.09 14.47
CA ASN A 503 -22.28 -5.70 13.15
C ASN A 503 -20.97 -5.39 12.42
N ALA A 504 -20.05 -4.63 13.03
CA ALA A 504 -18.81 -4.26 12.37
C ALA A 504 -17.99 -5.50 11.99
N LYS A 505 -17.46 -5.52 10.76
CA LYS A 505 -16.92 -6.73 10.13
C LYS A 505 -15.41 -6.68 9.88
N TYR A 506 -14.85 -7.85 9.62
CA TYR A 506 -13.48 -8.06 9.09
C TYR A 506 -12.33 -7.79 10.06
N GLY A 507 -12.16 -8.67 11.03
CA GLY A 507 -11.03 -8.62 11.96
C GLY A 507 -10.73 -9.96 12.62
N ILE A 508 -9.56 -10.05 13.24
CA ILE A 508 -9.17 -11.15 14.11
C ILE A 508 -8.81 -10.60 15.50
N PHE A 509 -9.39 -11.19 16.54
CA PHE A 509 -9.21 -10.85 17.94
C PHE A 509 -8.37 -11.93 18.60
N PHE A 510 -7.28 -11.52 19.24
CA PHE A 510 -6.38 -12.39 19.97
C PHE A 510 -6.66 -12.34 21.46
N SER A 511 -6.50 -13.48 22.14
CA SER A 511 -6.62 -13.57 23.59
C SER A 511 -5.67 -12.62 24.32
N CYS A 512 -6.16 -12.08 25.44
CA CYS A 512 -5.38 -11.33 26.41
C CYS A 512 -4.84 -12.21 27.55
N LYS A 513 -4.78 -13.53 27.36
CA LYS A 513 -4.28 -14.51 28.34
C LYS A 513 -2.95 -15.11 27.89
N GLY A 514 -2.18 -15.55 28.89
CA GLY A 514 -0.90 -16.21 28.68
C GLY A 514 0.33 -15.31 28.89
N PRO A 515 1.54 -15.92 28.87
CA PRO A 515 2.79 -15.27 29.22
C PRO A 515 3.34 -14.36 28.11
N ARG A 516 2.74 -14.41 26.92
CA ARG A 516 3.13 -13.62 25.76
C ARG A 516 1.94 -13.50 24.81
N SER A 517 1.78 -12.35 24.18
CA SER A 517 0.75 -12.15 23.16
C SER A 517 1.04 -13.01 21.93
N VAL A 518 0.00 -13.62 21.35
CA VAL A 518 0.12 -14.40 20.10
C VAL A 518 0.62 -13.52 18.94
N ALA A 519 0.28 -12.23 18.93
CA ALA A 519 0.79 -11.27 17.94
C ALA A 519 2.34 -11.20 17.95
N ASP A 520 2.96 -11.00 19.13
CA ASP A 520 4.42 -10.99 19.29
C ASP A 520 5.05 -12.36 18.97
N GLU A 521 4.35 -13.47 19.22
CA GLU A 521 4.81 -14.82 18.85
C GLU A 521 4.91 -15.03 17.34
N ILE A 522 4.02 -14.39 16.57
CA ILE A 522 3.94 -14.48 15.11
C ILE A 522 4.80 -13.38 14.48
N ALA A 523 6.08 -13.71 14.28
CA ALA A 523 7.08 -12.85 13.66
C ALA A 523 7.31 -11.50 14.38
N GLY A 524 7.01 -11.37 15.68
CA GLY A 524 7.14 -10.10 16.42
C GLY A 524 6.08 -9.06 15.99
N GLY A 525 4.83 -9.49 15.81
CA GLY A 525 3.73 -8.62 15.44
C GLY A 525 3.15 -7.81 16.58
N ASP A 526 2.39 -6.78 16.22
CA ASP A 526 1.65 -5.90 17.11
C ASP A 526 0.28 -5.56 16.50
N PHE A 527 -0.49 -4.68 17.13
CA PHE A 527 -1.80 -4.25 16.64
C PHE A 527 -1.80 -2.83 16.07
N ASP A 528 -0.65 -2.33 15.59
CA ASP A 528 -0.53 -0.99 15.00
C ASP A 528 -0.95 -0.88 13.52
N GLY A 529 -1.51 -1.99 13.00
CA GLY A 529 -2.05 -2.17 11.65
C GLY A 529 -1.59 -3.46 10.96
N ASP A 530 -1.06 -4.43 11.71
CA ASP A 530 -0.63 -5.72 11.17
C ASP A 530 -1.80 -6.52 10.58
N MET A 531 -1.50 -7.20 9.48
CA MET A 531 -2.42 -8.07 8.76
C MET A 531 -2.00 -9.52 8.94
N TYR A 532 -2.94 -10.35 9.40
CA TYR A 532 -2.74 -11.77 9.64
C TYR A 532 -3.40 -12.58 8.53
N TRP A 533 -2.62 -13.48 7.94
CA TRP A 533 -3.13 -14.56 7.10
C TRP A 533 -3.83 -15.58 8.00
N VAL A 534 -5.12 -15.80 7.77
CA VAL A 534 -5.96 -16.75 8.49
C VAL A 534 -6.45 -17.80 7.49
N SER A 535 -6.23 -19.08 7.76
CA SER A 535 -6.69 -20.18 6.90
C SER A 535 -7.59 -21.15 7.65
N ARG A 536 -8.73 -21.47 7.04
CA ARG A 536 -9.62 -22.57 7.44
C ARG A 536 -9.47 -23.80 6.55
N ASN A 537 -8.49 -23.80 5.64
CA ASN A 537 -8.33 -24.87 4.67
C ASN A 537 -8.08 -26.20 5.40
N SER A 538 -8.96 -27.18 5.19
CA SER A 538 -8.95 -28.45 5.91
C SER A 538 -7.67 -29.24 5.67
N GLN A 539 -7.17 -29.27 4.44
CA GLN A 539 -5.93 -29.98 4.11
C GLN A 539 -4.71 -29.34 4.79
N LEU A 540 -4.64 -28.02 4.83
CA LEU A 540 -3.57 -27.34 5.57
C LEU A 540 -3.63 -27.64 7.07
N LEU A 541 -4.83 -27.64 7.66
CA LEU A 541 -5.02 -27.99 9.07
C LEU A 541 -4.71 -29.46 9.37
N GLU A 542 -4.97 -30.35 8.42
CA GLU A 542 -4.69 -31.78 8.54
C GLU A 542 -3.19 -32.08 8.49
N TYR A 543 -2.47 -31.49 7.54
CA TYR A 543 -1.06 -31.81 7.31
C TYR A 543 -0.09 -30.99 8.16
N PHE A 544 -0.39 -29.72 8.41
CA PHE A 544 0.56 -28.82 9.06
C PHE A 544 0.80 -29.20 10.53
N ARG A 545 2.06 -29.13 10.95
CA ARG A 545 2.53 -29.38 12.31
C ARG A 545 3.25 -28.12 12.82
N PRO A 546 2.74 -27.46 13.88
CA PRO A 546 3.30 -26.21 14.36
C PRO A 546 4.66 -26.40 15.03
N GLY A 547 5.58 -25.47 14.78
CA GLY A 547 6.84 -25.35 15.51
C GLY A 547 6.68 -24.58 16.81
N LYS A 548 7.71 -24.60 17.66
CA LYS A 548 7.76 -23.71 18.84
C LYS A 548 7.90 -22.26 18.38
N PRO A 549 7.15 -21.30 18.97
CA PRO A 549 7.25 -19.88 18.62
C PRO A 549 8.68 -19.36 18.75
N TRP A 550 9.03 -18.41 17.89
CA TRP A 550 10.32 -17.73 17.96
C TRP A 550 10.44 -17.01 19.30
N ARG A 551 11.60 -17.08 19.97
CA ARG A 551 11.89 -16.27 21.15
C ARG A 551 13.10 -15.39 20.84
N PRO A 552 13.01 -14.06 21.05
CA PRO A 552 14.18 -13.20 20.93
C PRO A 552 15.29 -13.67 21.88
N SER A 553 16.53 -13.63 21.39
CA SER A 553 17.69 -13.77 22.27
C SER A 553 17.74 -12.57 23.22
N PRO A 554 18.12 -12.74 24.50
CA PRO A 554 18.35 -11.62 25.40
C PRO A 554 19.35 -10.64 24.77
N SER A 555 18.98 -9.36 24.65
CA SER A 555 19.92 -8.36 24.12
C SER A 555 21.04 -8.15 25.15
N MET A 556 22.29 -8.43 24.77
CA MET A 556 23.44 -8.30 25.69
C MET A 556 23.89 -6.85 25.95
N GLU A 557 23.35 -5.85 25.25
CA GLU A 557 23.85 -4.48 25.37
C GLU A 557 22.71 -3.46 25.37
N VAL A 558 22.50 -2.82 26.53
CA VAL A 558 21.78 -1.55 26.61
C VAL A 558 22.73 -0.48 26.09
N ILE A 559 22.66 -0.17 24.80
CA ILE A 559 23.42 0.95 24.24
C ILE A 559 22.84 2.23 24.85
N THR A 560 23.64 2.92 25.65
CA THR A 560 23.35 4.27 26.15
C THR A 560 23.33 5.23 24.96
N ASN A 561 22.15 5.46 24.40
CA ASN A 561 21.98 6.48 23.37
C ASN A 561 21.94 7.85 24.03
N ILE A 562 22.69 8.81 23.46
CA ILE A 562 22.62 10.23 23.83
C ILE A 562 21.21 10.73 23.51
N LYS A 563 20.54 11.36 24.49
CA LYS A 563 19.20 11.91 24.30
C LYS A 563 19.26 13.13 23.39
N SER A 564 18.21 13.39 22.61
CA SER A 564 18.14 14.58 21.75
C SER A 564 18.26 15.90 22.53
N ASN A 565 17.84 15.91 23.80
CA ASN A 565 17.87 17.11 24.65
C ASN A 565 19.25 17.45 25.21
N GLU A 566 20.26 16.61 24.98
CA GLU A 566 21.64 16.84 25.42
C GLU A 566 22.47 17.60 24.36
N PHE A 567 21.91 17.82 23.17
CA PHE A 567 22.54 18.60 22.09
C PHE A 567 22.11 20.08 22.15
N SER A 568 22.99 20.97 21.68
CA SER A 568 22.56 22.33 21.29
C SER A 568 21.60 22.26 20.09
N ALA A 569 20.87 23.34 19.82
CA ALA A 569 19.95 23.38 18.69
C ALA A 569 20.69 23.14 17.36
N GLU A 570 21.86 23.74 17.19
CA GLU A 570 22.70 23.62 16.00
C GLU A 570 23.28 22.21 15.83
N ASP A 571 23.82 21.63 16.92
CA ASP A 571 24.41 20.28 16.88
C ASP A 571 23.35 19.21 16.58
N LEU A 572 22.12 19.40 17.10
CA LEU A 572 21.01 18.51 16.82
C LEU A 572 20.65 18.51 15.33
N GLU A 573 20.55 19.69 14.69
CA GLU A 573 20.27 19.76 13.26
C GLU A 573 21.37 19.10 12.41
N GLU A 574 22.65 19.27 12.79
CA GLU A 574 23.75 18.60 12.09
C GLU A 574 23.67 17.08 12.22
N GLU A 575 23.43 16.54 13.42
CA GLU A 575 23.33 15.09 13.63
C GLU A 575 22.08 14.49 12.95
N LEU A 576 20.96 15.20 12.92
CA LEU A 576 19.75 14.77 12.21
C LEU A 576 19.97 14.72 10.68
N PHE A 577 20.69 15.70 10.12
CA PHE A 577 21.02 15.69 8.69
C PHE A 577 22.08 14.64 8.34
N LYS A 578 23.06 14.43 9.22
CA LYS A 578 24.04 13.33 9.09
C LYS A 578 23.34 11.96 9.10
N LEU A 579 22.33 11.77 9.94
CA LEU A 579 21.50 10.56 9.94
C LEU A 579 20.80 10.36 8.58
N PHE A 580 20.29 11.43 7.96
CA PHE A 580 19.75 11.37 6.60
C PHE A 580 20.82 10.90 5.59
N LEU A 581 22.02 11.48 5.62
CA LEU A 581 23.13 11.11 4.73
C LEU A 581 23.51 9.64 4.90
N THR A 582 23.67 9.16 6.13
CA THR A 582 23.94 7.74 6.40
C THR A 582 22.81 6.85 5.86
N ALA A 583 21.55 7.17 6.14
CA ALA A 583 20.41 6.40 5.66
C ALA A 583 20.33 6.33 4.13
N ARG A 584 20.72 7.40 3.43
CA ARG A 584 20.65 7.52 1.98
C ARG A 584 21.84 6.87 1.26
N PHE A 585 23.05 7.10 1.75
CA PHE A 585 24.30 6.77 1.05
C PHE A 585 25.04 5.57 1.65
N GLN A 586 24.67 5.14 2.86
CA GLN A 586 25.18 3.94 3.52
C GLN A 586 24.02 3.06 4.03
N PRO A 587 23.06 2.67 3.16
CA PRO A 587 21.93 1.86 3.60
C PRO A 587 22.37 0.48 4.09
N SER A 588 21.86 0.07 5.25
CA SER A 588 22.05 -1.32 5.71
C SER A 588 21.22 -2.28 4.87
N TYR A 589 21.88 -3.29 4.32
CA TYR A 589 21.26 -4.37 3.56
C TYR A 589 21.03 -5.62 4.40
N ALA A 590 21.26 -5.57 5.71
CA ALA A 590 21.21 -6.74 6.58
C ALA A 590 19.89 -7.50 6.51
N LYS A 591 18.76 -6.77 6.55
CA LYS A 591 17.42 -7.34 6.41
C LYS A 591 17.25 -8.11 5.09
N SER A 592 17.63 -7.51 3.96
CA SER A 592 17.50 -8.16 2.65
C SER A 592 18.46 -9.33 2.51
N VAL A 593 19.72 -9.16 2.93
CA VAL A 593 20.74 -10.20 2.87
C VAL A 593 20.33 -11.38 3.76
N ALA A 594 19.85 -11.14 4.97
CA ALA A 594 19.39 -12.19 5.87
C ALA A 594 18.21 -12.97 5.26
N ALA A 595 17.21 -12.26 4.72
CA ALA A 595 16.06 -12.88 4.07
C ALA A 595 16.46 -13.71 2.83
N ASP A 596 17.35 -13.20 1.99
CA ASP A 596 17.79 -13.90 0.78
C ASP A 596 18.57 -15.17 1.10
N ASN A 597 19.49 -15.08 2.08
CA ASN A 597 20.26 -16.24 2.54
C ASN A 597 19.36 -17.23 3.27
N TRP A 598 18.36 -16.76 4.01
CA TRP A 598 17.35 -17.61 4.61
C TRP A 598 16.62 -18.43 3.54
N VAL A 599 16.16 -17.82 2.45
CA VAL A 599 15.49 -18.54 1.35
C VAL A 599 16.42 -19.61 0.76
N ALA A 600 17.69 -19.26 0.50
CA ALA A 600 18.66 -20.20 -0.08
C ALA A 600 18.98 -21.39 0.85
N LEU A 601 19.17 -21.16 2.15
CA LEU A 601 19.44 -22.24 3.11
C LEU A 601 18.19 -23.06 3.44
N MET A 602 17.02 -22.43 3.48
CA MET A 602 15.74 -23.10 3.65
C MET A 602 15.46 -24.03 2.48
N ASP A 603 15.75 -23.59 1.26
CA ASP A 603 15.64 -24.41 0.06
C ASP A 603 16.54 -25.66 0.13
N GLN A 604 17.81 -25.49 0.52
CA GLN A 604 18.73 -26.60 0.76
C GLN A 604 18.19 -27.57 1.81
N LEU A 605 17.66 -27.05 2.92
CA LEU A 605 17.07 -27.85 3.98
C LEU A 605 15.89 -28.71 3.46
N LEU A 606 15.04 -28.15 2.60
CA LEU A 606 13.89 -28.85 2.01
C LEU A 606 14.28 -29.93 0.98
N MET A 607 15.49 -29.87 0.43
CA MET A 607 16.03 -30.90 -0.47
C MET A 607 16.64 -32.10 0.27
N LEU A 608 17.05 -31.93 1.53
CA LEU A 608 17.68 -33.00 2.31
C LEU A 608 16.65 -34.04 2.79
N GLY A 609 16.94 -35.32 2.55
CA GLY A 609 16.21 -36.43 3.14
C GLY A 609 16.47 -36.59 4.65
N GLU A 610 15.66 -37.41 5.32
CA GLU A 610 15.80 -37.67 6.77
C GLU A 610 17.12 -38.35 7.14
N ASP A 611 17.77 -39.03 6.20
CA ASP A 611 19.07 -39.71 6.39
C ASP A 611 20.23 -38.73 6.62
N CYS A 612 20.08 -37.45 6.24
CA CYS A 612 21.12 -36.41 6.37
C CYS A 612 20.98 -35.60 7.67
N LYS A 613 20.77 -36.27 8.81
CA LYS A 613 20.42 -35.63 10.09
C LYS A 613 21.42 -34.56 10.56
N GLU A 614 22.73 -34.82 10.45
CA GLU A 614 23.77 -33.89 10.89
C GLU A 614 23.77 -32.59 10.07
N GLU A 615 23.71 -32.70 8.75
CA GLU A 615 23.69 -31.53 7.86
C GLU A 615 22.36 -30.76 8.01
N ARG A 616 21.22 -31.44 8.19
CA ARG A 616 19.94 -30.80 8.51
C ARG A 616 20.04 -29.97 9.80
N ASN A 617 20.64 -30.52 10.85
CA ASN A 617 20.84 -29.81 12.12
C ASN A 617 21.75 -28.59 11.96
N ARG A 618 22.83 -28.72 11.18
CA ARG A 618 23.76 -27.63 10.89
C ARG A 618 23.09 -26.48 10.12
N LEU A 619 22.33 -26.80 9.06
CA LEU A 619 21.58 -25.81 8.29
C LEU A 619 20.51 -25.13 9.16
N ARG A 620 19.77 -25.91 9.95
CA ARG A 620 18.77 -25.37 10.89
C ARG A 620 19.38 -24.37 11.87
N ALA A 621 20.55 -24.66 12.42
CA ALA A 621 21.25 -23.74 13.32
C ALA A 621 21.61 -22.42 12.61
N LYS A 622 22.12 -22.48 11.37
CA LYS A 622 22.40 -21.27 10.56
C LYS A 622 21.13 -20.48 10.26
N ILE A 623 20.05 -21.16 9.89
CA ILE A 623 18.75 -20.55 9.59
C ILE A 623 18.22 -19.80 10.82
N LEU A 624 18.29 -20.39 12.02
CA LEU A 624 17.87 -19.74 13.26
C LEU A 624 18.67 -18.47 13.56
N GLN A 625 19.99 -18.48 13.31
CA GLN A 625 20.81 -17.28 13.46
C GLN A 625 20.43 -16.18 12.46
N LEU A 626 20.16 -16.55 11.20
CA LEU A 626 19.67 -15.62 10.18
C LEU A 626 18.31 -15.02 10.54
N ILE A 627 17.41 -15.81 11.14
CA ILE A 627 16.11 -15.34 11.61
C ILE A 627 16.27 -14.29 12.72
N ASN A 628 17.14 -14.53 13.70
CA ASN A 628 17.43 -13.56 14.76
C ASN A 628 17.94 -12.24 14.17
N ILE A 629 18.93 -12.31 13.27
CA ILE A 629 19.46 -11.13 12.56
C ILE A 629 18.36 -10.42 11.76
N TYR A 630 17.47 -11.17 11.11
CA TYR A 630 16.36 -10.62 10.33
C TYR A 630 15.38 -9.83 11.19
N TYR A 631 14.97 -10.37 12.35
CA TYR A 631 14.06 -9.71 13.27
C TYR A 631 14.72 -8.52 13.98
N ASP A 632 15.98 -8.62 14.36
CA ASP A 632 16.74 -7.49 14.91
C ASP A 632 16.86 -6.36 13.87
N ALA A 633 17.11 -6.70 12.60
CA ALA A 633 17.21 -5.73 11.51
C ALA A 633 15.89 -5.05 11.13
N LEU A 634 14.74 -5.64 11.49
CA LEU A 634 13.44 -5.00 11.32
C LEU A 634 13.23 -3.84 12.31
N ASP A 635 13.77 -3.97 13.51
CA ASP A 635 13.62 -3.01 14.59
C ASP A 635 14.76 -1.99 14.71
N ALA A 636 15.92 -2.27 14.10
CA ALA A 636 17.11 -1.42 14.17
C ALA A 636 16.87 0.08 13.87
N PRO A 637 16.03 0.47 12.87
CA PRO A 637 15.75 1.88 12.62
C PRO A 637 15.08 2.61 13.81
N LYS A 638 14.39 1.86 14.68
CA LYS A 638 13.68 2.39 15.86
C LYS A 638 14.50 2.29 17.15
N LYS A 639 15.55 1.44 17.18
CA LYS A 639 16.34 1.11 18.38
C LYS A 639 17.76 1.70 18.37
N GLY A 640 17.96 2.84 17.72
CA GLY A 640 19.24 3.55 17.78
C GLY A 640 20.24 3.22 16.67
N GLY A 641 19.81 2.56 15.59
CA GLY A 641 20.63 2.47 14.36
C GLY A 641 21.83 1.53 14.45
N LYS A 642 21.79 0.48 15.28
CA LYS A 642 22.84 -0.56 15.33
C LYS A 642 23.17 -1.03 13.91
N GLU A 643 24.44 -0.95 13.52
CA GLU A 643 24.94 -1.59 12.31
C GLU A 643 24.85 -3.10 12.51
N ILE A 644 23.79 -3.68 11.95
CA ILE A 644 23.63 -5.11 11.88
C ILE A 644 24.28 -5.54 10.57
N GLU A 645 25.18 -6.50 10.64
CA GLU A 645 25.73 -7.17 9.48
C GLU A 645 25.43 -8.67 9.53
N VAL A 646 25.30 -9.29 8.36
CA VAL A 646 25.17 -10.75 8.26
C VAL A 646 26.57 -11.34 8.17
N PRO A 647 27.02 -12.15 9.17
CA PRO A 647 28.32 -12.78 9.15
C PRO A 647 28.57 -13.64 7.90
N LYS A 648 29.80 -13.66 7.40
CA LYS A 648 30.18 -14.40 6.17
C LYS A 648 29.82 -15.89 6.23
N HIS A 649 29.97 -16.53 7.39
CA HIS A 649 29.70 -17.97 7.56
C HIS A 649 28.20 -18.35 7.48
N LEU A 650 27.30 -17.36 7.63
CA LEU A 650 25.84 -17.52 7.46
C LEU A 650 25.38 -17.27 6.02
N LYS A 651 26.25 -16.73 5.16
CA LYS A 651 25.90 -16.49 3.75
C LYS A 651 25.95 -17.80 2.97
N ALA A 652 24.96 -18.02 2.11
CA ALA A 652 24.93 -19.12 1.17
C ALA A 652 26.03 -18.92 0.10
N GLY A 653 26.75 -19.99 -0.22
CA GLY A 653 27.80 -19.96 -1.25
C GLY A 653 27.24 -19.80 -2.67
N THR A 654 26.08 -20.40 -2.93
CA THR A 654 25.34 -20.34 -4.19
C THR A 654 23.84 -20.19 -3.91
N PHE A 655 23.12 -19.57 -4.85
CA PHE A 655 21.68 -19.37 -4.76
C PHE A 655 20.94 -20.37 -5.67
N PRO A 656 19.68 -20.74 -5.34
CA PRO A 656 18.88 -21.60 -6.20
C PRO A 656 18.46 -20.86 -7.48
N HIS A 657 18.31 -21.62 -8.57
CA HIS A 657 17.95 -21.11 -9.90
C HIS A 657 16.65 -20.27 -9.91
N PHE A 658 15.62 -20.62 -9.12
CA PHE A 658 14.36 -19.88 -9.04
C PHE A 658 14.51 -18.45 -8.45
N MET A 659 15.64 -18.12 -7.83
CA MET A 659 15.94 -16.75 -7.38
C MET A 659 16.54 -15.86 -8.47
N GLU A 660 16.86 -16.43 -9.65
CA GLU A 660 17.31 -15.70 -10.84
C GLU A 660 18.54 -14.78 -10.58
N ARG A 661 19.49 -15.19 -9.73
CA ARG A 661 20.66 -14.38 -9.30
C ARG A 661 21.92 -14.48 -10.19
N GLY A 662 21.79 -15.01 -11.41
CA GLY A 662 22.87 -15.07 -12.39
C GLY A 662 23.40 -16.49 -12.68
N LYS A 663 24.51 -16.56 -13.45
CA LYS A 663 24.99 -17.79 -14.12
C LYS A 663 25.45 -18.93 -13.18
N LYS A 664 25.81 -18.65 -11.93
CA LYS A 664 26.24 -19.64 -10.93
C LYS A 664 25.12 -19.90 -9.93
N SER A 665 24.11 -20.65 -10.35
CA SER A 665 22.98 -21.09 -9.51
C SER A 665 22.89 -22.61 -9.49
N TYR A 666 22.37 -23.20 -8.42
CA TYR A 666 22.10 -24.64 -8.37
C TYR A 666 20.64 -24.95 -8.76
N THR A 667 20.42 -26.10 -9.39
CA THR A 667 19.07 -26.60 -9.68
C THR A 667 18.45 -27.13 -8.39
N SER A 668 17.31 -26.56 -7.99
CA SER A 668 16.63 -26.91 -6.76
C SER A 668 15.56 -27.95 -7.05
N THR A 669 15.57 -29.04 -6.31
CA THR A 669 14.54 -30.09 -6.36
C THR A 669 13.48 -29.90 -5.27
N SER A 670 13.53 -28.81 -4.51
CA SER A 670 12.52 -28.47 -3.51
C SER A 670 11.19 -28.07 -4.16
N ILE A 671 10.13 -27.90 -3.37
CA ILE A 671 8.85 -27.41 -3.88
C ILE A 671 8.97 -26.04 -4.57
N LEU A 672 9.88 -25.16 -4.11
CA LEU A 672 10.05 -23.84 -4.73
C LEU A 672 10.68 -23.94 -6.12
N GLY A 673 11.67 -24.83 -6.28
CA GLY A 673 12.25 -25.16 -7.58
C GLY A 673 11.23 -25.80 -8.51
N GLN A 674 10.48 -26.79 -8.04
CA GLN A 674 9.44 -27.47 -8.82
C GLN A 674 8.36 -26.51 -9.33
N ILE A 675 7.88 -25.58 -8.49
CA ILE A 675 6.92 -24.54 -8.92
C ILE A 675 7.51 -23.69 -10.04
N PHE A 676 8.75 -23.21 -9.86
CA PHE A 676 9.42 -22.36 -10.84
C PHE A 676 9.62 -23.08 -12.18
N ASP A 677 10.13 -24.31 -12.15
CA ASP A 677 10.39 -25.11 -13.36
C ASP A 677 9.09 -25.44 -14.09
N THR A 678 8.03 -25.83 -13.37
CA THR A 678 6.72 -26.15 -13.96
C THR A 678 6.11 -24.93 -14.67
N VAL A 679 6.23 -23.74 -14.08
CA VAL A 679 5.76 -22.50 -14.71
C VAL A 679 6.60 -22.12 -15.94
N ASN A 680 7.89 -22.43 -15.95
CA ASN A 680 8.77 -22.12 -17.08
C ASN A 680 8.63 -23.11 -18.24
N MET A 681 8.36 -24.38 -17.95
CA MET A 681 8.05 -25.40 -18.97
C MET A 681 6.76 -25.08 -19.72
N PHE A 682 5.89 -24.28 -19.11
CA PHE A 682 4.64 -23.83 -19.71
C PHE A 682 4.89 -22.89 -20.91
N GLN A 683 4.58 -23.38 -22.12
CA GLN A 683 4.71 -22.63 -23.37
C GLN A 683 3.68 -21.50 -23.46
N GLU A 684 4.11 -20.37 -24.01
CA GLU A 684 3.24 -19.23 -24.28
C GLU A 684 2.68 -19.36 -25.69
N GLU A 685 1.44 -19.82 -25.81
CA GLU A 685 0.64 -19.57 -27.01
C GLU A 685 0.15 -18.12 -26.94
N SER A 686 1.04 -17.17 -27.27
CA SER A 686 0.60 -15.80 -27.51
C SER A 686 -0.06 -15.76 -28.88
N PRO A 687 -1.36 -15.40 -28.97
CA PRO A 687 -2.00 -15.26 -30.27
C PRO A 687 -1.28 -14.18 -31.08
N ASN A 688 -1.12 -14.42 -32.39
CA ASN A 688 -0.75 -13.33 -33.29
C ASN A 688 -1.99 -12.46 -33.49
N ILE A 689 -1.99 -11.27 -32.89
CA ILE A 689 -3.19 -10.44 -32.81
C ILE A 689 -3.23 -9.51 -34.04
N GLU A 690 -4.03 -9.89 -35.02
CA GLU A 690 -4.44 -8.99 -36.10
C GLU A 690 -5.54 -8.05 -35.60
N VAL A 691 -5.49 -6.78 -36.02
CA VAL A 691 -6.51 -5.79 -35.66
C VAL A 691 -7.70 -5.95 -36.61
N GLN A 692 -8.86 -6.32 -36.07
CA GLN A 692 -10.09 -6.52 -36.84
C GLN A 692 -11.27 -5.84 -36.13
N LYS A 693 -12.23 -5.33 -36.90
CA LYS A 693 -13.48 -4.76 -36.37
C LYS A 693 -14.45 -5.89 -36.04
N LEU A 694 -15.28 -5.69 -35.02
CA LEU A 694 -16.37 -6.60 -34.68
C LEU A 694 -17.54 -6.41 -35.65
N PRO A 695 -18.14 -7.49 -36.18
CA PRO A 695 -19.30 -7.41 -37.06
C PRO A 695 -20.47 -6.64 -36.43
N CYS A 696 -20.65 -6.74 -35.11
CA CYS A 696 -21.69 -6.02 -34.39
C CYS A 696 -21.44 -4.51 -34.30
N PHE A 697 -20.33 -3.97 -34.77
CA PHE A 697 -20.04 -2.53 -34.76
C PHE A 697 -19.71 -1.99 -36.17
N GLU A 698 -20.19 -2.63 -37.24
CA GLU A 698 -19.95 -2.19 -38.63
C GLU A 698 -21.00 -1.20 -39.18
N ASP A 699 -21.95 -0.73 -38.36
CA ASP A 699 -22.97 0.22 -38.82
C ASP A 699 -22.34 1.52 -39.33
N GLU A 700 -22.96 2.13 -40.35
CA GLU A 700 -22.54 3.44 -40.85
C GLU A 700 -22.74 4.53 -39.79
N VAL A 701 -21.72 5.35 -39.62
CA VAL A 701 -21.71 6.51 -38.72
C VAL A 701 -21.55 7.77 -39.56
N ALA A 702 -22.30 8.83 -39.22
CA ALA A 702 -22.24 10.09 -39.92
C ALA A 702 -20.82 10.71 -39.94
N ASP A 703 -20.42 11.26 -41.08
CA ASP A 703 -19.06 11.77 -41.32
C ASP A 703 -18.66 12.89 -40.36
N ASP A 704 -19.61 13.75 -39.99
CA ASP A 704 -19.40 14.83 -39.01
C ASP A 704 -18.98 14.28 -37.64
N THR A 705 -19.62 13.20 -37.20
CA THR A 705 -19.36 12.52 -35.94
C THR A 705 -18.01 11.78 -35.99
N LEU A 706 -17.68 11.15 -37.11
CA LEU A 706 -16.37 10.54 -37.33
C LEU A 706 -15.25 11.59 -37.32
N MET A 707 -15.42 12.73 -38.00
CA MET A 707 -14.44 13.81 -38.00
C MET A 707 -14.22 14.38 -36.60
N LYS A 708 -15.30 14.61 -35.85
CA LYS A 708 -15.24 15.03 -34.44
C LYS A 708 -14.36 14.09 -33.64
N TRP A 709 -14.61 12.79 -33.69
CA TRP A 709 -13.86 11.80 -32.89
C TRP A 709 -12.46 11.50 -33.41
N LYS A 710 -12.18 11.66 -34.72
CA LYS A 710 -10.80 11.64 -35.26
C LYS A 710 -9.95 12.73 -34.61
N PHE A 711 -10.47 13.95 -34.55
CA PHE A 711 -9.78 15.08 -33.91
C PHE A 711 -9.56 14.82 -32.41
N GLN A 712 -10.60 14.40 -31.69
CA GLN A 712 -10.49 14.12 -30.25
C GLN A 712 -9.53 12.98 -29.95
N TYR A 713 -9.51 11.92 -30.77
CA TYR A 713 -8.58 10.82 -30.59
C TYR A 713 -7.13 11.23 -30.86
N GLU A 714 -6.87 12.12 -31.82
CA GLU A 714 -5.53 12.69 -32.01
C GLU A 714 -5.07 13.49 -30.80
N MET A 715 -5.93 14.34 -30.23
CA MET A 715 -5.64 15.08 -28.99
C MET A 715 -5.37 14.12 -27.83
N TYR A 716 -6.22 13.11 -27.65
CA TYR A 716 -6.02 12.08 -26.64
C TYR A 716 -4.65 11.41 -26.77
N ARG A 717 -4.24 11.02 -27.99
CA ARG A 717 -2.95 10.36 -28.19
C ARG A 717 -1.76 11.26 -27.85
N LYS A 718 -1.85 12.57 -28.13
CA LYS A 718 -0.83 13.55 -27.73
C LYS A 718 -0.77 13.67 -26.20
N GLU A 719 -1.91 13.94 -25.57
CA GLU A 719 -2.01 14.08 -24.11
C GLU A 719 -1.59 12.81 -23.35
N MET A 720 -1.99 11.64 -23.85
CA MET A 720 -1.62 10.36 -23.27
C MET A 720 -0.12 10.08 -23.44
N ARG A 721 0.49 10.46 -24.58
CA ARG A 721 1.94 10.34 -24.76
C ARG A 721 2.68 11.19 -23.72
N ASP A 722 2.26 12.43 -23.53
CA ASP A 722 2.86 13.35 -22.57
C ASP A 722 2.68 12.82 -21.13
N ALA A 723 1.51 12.29 -20.80
CA ALA A 723 1.23 11.64 -19.52
C ALA A 723 2.12 10.41 -19.28
N LEU A 724 2.41 9.61 -20.31
CA LEU A 724 3.22 8.39 -20.20
C LEU A 724 4.72 8.66 -20.08
N GLN A 725 5.19 9.86 -20.44
CA GLN A 725 6.56 10.34 -20.29
C GLN A 725 6.83 10.97 -18.91
N LEU A 726 5.80 11.11 -18.07
CA LEU A 726 5.96 11.58 -16.70
C LEU A 726 6.76 10.58 -15.85
N ASP A 727 7.32 11.10 -14.75
CA ASP A 727 7.91 10.28 -13.71
C ASP A 727 6.92 9.17 -13.24
N PRO A 728 7.43 8.00 -12.82
CA PRO A 728 6.59 6.82 -12.55
C PRO A 728 5.42 7.04 -11.57
N ASP A 729 5.55 7.99 -10.65
CA ASP A 729 4.52 8.31 -9.66
C ASP A 729 3.40 9.21 -10.21
N ALA A 730 3.73 10.07 -11.17
CA ALA A 730 2.77 11.00 -11.80
C ALA A 730 2.14 10.40 -13.06
N LYS A 731 2.83 9.46 -13.71
CA LYS A 731 2.39 8.82 -14.96
C LYS A 731 1.00 8.19 -14.88
N ASN A 732 0.78 7.30 -13.89
CA ASN A 732 -0.49 6.58 -13.78
C ASN A 732 -1.66 7.54 -13.52
N VAL A 733 -1.41 8.52 -12.64
CA VAL A 733 -2.36 9.58 -12.27
C VAL A 733 -2.74 10.43 -13.48
N ALA A 734 -1.75 10.88 -14.25
CA ALA A 734 -2.00 11.69 -15.43
C ALA A 734 -2.72 10.89 -16.51
N ALA A 735 -2.31 9.64 -16.75
CA ALA A 735 -2.99 8.77 -17.70
C ALA A 735 -4.47 8.54 -17.34
N GLU A 736 -4.77 8.29 -16.06
CA GLU A 736 -6.13 8.14 -15.57
C GLU A 736 -6.94 9.43 -15.70
N ALA A 737 -6.34 10.58 -15.36
CA ALA A 737 -6.97 11.89 -15.54
C ALA A 737 -7.26 12.21 -17.02
N THR A 738 -6.35 11.85 -17.94
CA THR A 738 -6.57 11.99 -19.38
C THR A 738 -7.78 11.18 -19.80
N ILE A 739 -7.91 9.92 -19.39
CA ILE A 739 -9.10 9.10 -19.75
C ILE A 739 -10.38 9.68 -19.18
N LYS A 740 -10.32 10.09 -17.91
CA LYS A 740 -11.43 10.72 -17.20
C LYS A 740 -11.89 12.01 -17.91
N LYS A 741 -10.97 12.80 -18.48
CA LYS A 741 -11.29 13.99 -19.30
C LYS A 741 -12.21 13.66 -20.48
N TYR A 742 -11.90 12.60 -21.25
CA TYR A 742 -12.71 12.22 -22.41
C TYR A 742 -14.02 11.51 -22.03
N LYS A 743 -14.09 10.91 -20.82
CA LYS A 743 -15.35 10.38 -20.24
C LYS A 743 -16.28 11.50 -19.76
N GLU A 744 -15.82 12.29 -18.79
CA GLU A 744 -16.65 13.19 -17.97
C GLU A 744 -16.80 14.59 -18.53
N LEU A 745 -15.69 15.20 -18.94
CA LEU A 745 -15.55 16.63 -18.76
C LEU A 745 -15.76 17.46 -20.02
N GLN A 746 -16.16 16.85 -21.14
CA GLN A 746 -16.70 17.61 -22.28
C GLN A 746 -17.25 16.83 -23.50
N ILE A 747 -17.24 15.49 -23.56
CA ILE A 747 -17.37 14.85 -24.90
C ILE A 747 -18.37 13.70 -25.01
N LEU A 748 -18.24 12.58 -24.27
CA LEU A 748 -19.11 11.41 -24.50
C LEU A 748 -20.35 11.37 -23.59
N TYR A 749 -20.19 11.19 -22.28
CA TYR A 749 -21.34 10.98 -21.37
C TYR A 749 -21.85 12.25 -20.70
N GLY A 750 -20.99 13.26 -20.49
CA GLY A 750 -21.34 14.40 -19.62
C GLY A 750 -21.50 14.00 -18.14
N ALA A 751 -21.06 12.80 -17.79
CA ALA A 751 -21.04 12.20 -16.46
C ALA A 751 -19.89 11.19 -16.36
N GLU A 752 -19.63 10.66 -15.17
CA GLU A 752 -18.51 9.72 -14.94
C GLU A 752 -18.71 8.37 -15.63
N GLU A 753 -19.95 7.91 -15.71
CA GLU A 753 -20.35 6.68 -16.38
C GLU A 753 -21.67 6.90 -17.13
N LEU A 754 -22.00 5.94 -17.99
CA LEU A 754 -23.17 5.99 -18.87
C LEU A 754 -24.49 6.13 -18.12
N GLU A 755 -24.62 5.45 -16.98
CA GLU A 755 -25.85 5.42 -16.17
C GLU A 755 -26.19 6.79 -15.55
N GLY A 756 -25.20 7.66 -15.36
CA GLY A 756 -25.38 9.02 -14.88
C GLY A 756 -25.48 10.08 -15.98
N SER A 757 -25.44 9.67 -17.25
CA SER A 757 -25.43 10.56 -18.40
C SER A 757 -26.74 11.34 -18.53
N PRO A 758 -26.73 12.68 -18.56
CA PRO A 758 -27.92 13.47 -18.89
C PRO A 758 -28.25 13.46 -20.39
N ARG A 759 -27.39 12.83 -21.22
CA ARG A 759 -27.54 12.81 -22.68
C ARG A 759 -28.46 11.69 -23.16
N TRP A 760 -29.05 11.90 -24.34
CA TRP A 760 -29.86 10.89 -25.01
C TRP A 760 -29.01 9.69 -25.40
N MET A 761 -29.43 8.50 -24.96
CA MET A 761 -28.66 7.25 -25.10
C MET A 761 -28.34 6.92 -26.57
N GLU A 762 -29.26 7.19 -27.49
CA GLU A 762 -29.02 6.94 -28.93
C GLU A 762 -27.91 7.81 -29.53
N GLU A 763 -27.77 9.05 -29.07
CA GLU A 763 -26.62 9.89 -29.48
C GLU A 763 -25.31 9.34 -28.92
N VAL A 764 -25.34 8.92 -27.65
CA VAL A 764 -24.18 8.32 -26.98
C VAL A 764 -23.74 7.03 -27.67
N TYR A 765 -24.67 6.19 -28.13
CA TYR A 765 -24.34 4.99 -28.90
C TYR A 765 -23.73 5.30 -30.26
N LYS A 766 -24.28 6.28 -31.00
CA LYS A 766 -23.70 6.74 -32.27
C LYS A 766 -22.28 7.26 -32.10
N GLU A 767 -22.05 8.06 -31.06
CA GLU A 767 -20.70 8.56 -30.74
C GLU A 767 -19.76 7.43 -30.28
N ALA A 768 -20.25 6.45 -29.50
CA ALA A 768 -19.47 5.28 -29.10
C ALA A 768 -19.03 4.44 -30.31
N LEU A 769 -19.91 4.24 -31.30
CA LEU A 769 -19.57 3.60 -32.58
C LEU A 769 -18.54 4.41 -33.35
N ALA A 770 -18.68 5.74 -33.41
CA ALA A 770 -17.69 6.62 -34.05
C ALA A 770 -16.30 6.44 -33.43
N ILE A 771 -16.21 6.42 -32.09
CA ILE A 771 -14.95 6.18 -31.36
C ILE A 771 -14.37 4.82 -31.73
N TYR A 772 -15.22 3.78 -31.76
CA TYR A 772 -14.80 2.43 -32.14
C TYR A 772 -14.18 2.42 -33.55
N HIS A 773 -14.86 2.95 -34.57
CA HIS A 773 -14.32 2.99 -35.93
C HIS A 773 -13.01 3.76 -36.03
N VAL A 774 -12.95 4.97 -35.48
CA VAL A 774 -11.77 5.84 -35.53
C VAL A 774 -10.55 5.16 -34.92
N THR A 775 -10.73 4.51 -33.77
CA THR A 775 -9.63 3.86 -33.07
C THR A 775 -9.17 2.58 -33.76
N TYR A 776 -10.08 1.77 -34.29
CA TYR A 776 -9.75 0.52 -34.98
C TYR A 776 -9.11 0.78 -36.34
N GLU A 777 -9.61 1.74 -37.13
CA GLU A 777 -8.96 2.13 -38.40
C GLU A 777 -7.55 2.66 -38.18
N TYR A 778 -7.36 3.46 -37.13
CA TYR A 778 -6.05 3.93 -36.74
C TYR A 778 -5.14 2.76 -36.30
N ALA A 779 -5.67 1.82 -35.52
CA ALA A 779 -4.93 0.65 -35.07
C ALA A 779 -4.53 -0.29 -36.22
N MET A 780 -5.43 -0.49 -37.20
CA MET A 780 -5.19 -1.26 -38.42
C MET A 780 -4.11 -0.62 -39.29
N SER A 781 -4.21 0.68 -39.57
CA SER A 781 -3.22 1.40 -40.39
C SER A 781 -1.81 1.44 -39.79
N HIS A 782 -1.68 1.27 -38.47
CA HIS A 782 -0.41 1.27 -37.76
C HIS A 782 0.03 -0.11 -37.26
N GLY A 783 -0.75 -1.18 -37.54
CA GLY A 783 -0.47 -2.54 -37.11
C GLY A 783 -0.31 -2.70 -35.59
N CYS A 784 -1.04 -1.93 -34.77
CA CYS A 784 -0.84 -1.91 -33.32
C CYS A 784 -2.15 -1.85 -32.54
N VAL A 785 -2.54 -3.00 -31.98
CA VAL A 785 -3.77 -3.19 -31.18
C VAL A 785 -3.87 -2.33 -29.92
N ARG A 786 -2.75 -1.80 -29.41
CA ARG A 786 -2.75 -0.92 -28.22
C ARG A 786 -3.59 0.34 -28.44
N TYR A 787 -3.71 0.77 -29.70
CA TYR A 787 -4.50 1.93 -30.10
C TYR A 787 -6.02 1.72 -29.95
N CYS A 788 -6.51 0.48 -29.91
CA CYS A 788 -7.92 0.18 -29.62
C CYS A 788 -8.32 0.50 -28.17
N SER A 789 -7.35 0.74 -27.27
CA SER A 789 -7.61 1.01 -25.85
C SER A 789 -8.53 2.19 -25.57
N PHE A 790 -8.53 3.21 -26.43
CA PHE A 790 -9.36 4.39 -26.24
C PHE A 790 -10.85 4.06 -26.33
N ALA A 791 -11.27 3.23 -27.29
CA ALA A 791 -12.68 2.83 -27.44
C ALA A 791 -13.20 2.15 -26.18
N TRP A 792 -12.47 1.16 -25.67
CA TRP A 792 -12.92 0.39 -24.52
C TRP A 792 -12.82 1.15 -23.20
N ARG A 793 -11.79 2.00 -23.03
CA ARG A 793 -11.61 2.75 -21.78
C ARG A 793 -12.51 3.98 -21.69
N VAL A 794 -12.93 4.57 -22.82
CA VAL A 794 -13.78 5.78 -22.83
C VAL A 794 -15.24 5.43 -23.13
N ALA A 795 -15.49 4.61 -24.14
CA ALA A 795 -16.84 4.27 -24.61
C ALA A 795 -17.31 2.87 -24.18
N GLY A 796 -16.53 2.15 -23.38
CA GLY A 796 -16.78 0.75 -23.02
C GLY A 796 -18.20 0.47 -22.53
N SER A 797 -18.69 1.24 -21.55
CA SER A 797 -20.05 1.08 -21.00
C SER A 797 -21.14 1.18 -22.09
N ALA A 798 -20.98 2.09 -23.06
CA ALA A 798 -21.91 2.23 -24.18
C ALA A 798 -21.76 1.10 -25.20
N LEU A 799 -20.53 0.69 -25.53
CA LEU A 799 -20.24 -0.41 -26.44
C LEU A 799 -20.77 -1.75 -25.91
N PHE A 800 -20.65 -1.99 -24.59
CA PHE A 800 -21.19 -3.18 -23.93
C PHE A 800 -22.71 -3.27 -24.09
N ASN A 801 -23.42 -2.19 -23.76
CA ASN A 801 -24.87 -2.13 -23.90
C ASN A 801 -25.32 -2.23 -25.37
N LEU A 802 -24.58 -1.62 -26.29
CA LEU A 802 -24.87 -1.71 -27.71
C LEU A 802 -24.69 -3.13 -28.25
N CYS A 803 -23.63 -3.82 -27.83
CA CYS A 803 -23.41 -5.22 -28.20
C CYS A 803 -24.53 -6.13 -27.70
N ALA A 804 -24.92 -5.98 -26.42
CA ALA A 804 -26.02 -6.75 -25.83
C ALA A 804 -27.34 -6.51 -26.58
N ARG A 805 -27.68 -5.24 -26.87
CA ARG A 805 -28.87 -4.87 -27.66
C ARG A 805 -28.88 -5.52 -29.03
N LYS A 806 -27.75 -5.53 -29.74
CA LYS A 806 -27.65 -6.16 -31.08
C LYS A 806 -27.79 -7.67 -31.06
N HIS A 807 -27.42 -8.32 -29.97
CA HIS A 807 -27.66 -9.75 -29.76
C HIS A 807 -29.09 -10.06 -29.25
N SER A 808 -29.95 -9.05 -29.10
CA SER A 808 -31.28 -9.20 -28.48
C SER A 808 -31.21 -9.77 -27.06
N GLU A 809 -30.09 -9.56 -26.37
CA GLU A 809 -29.86 -9.99 -25.00
C GLU A 809 -29.96 -8.80 -24.05
N ASN A 810 -30.51 -9.04 -22.85
CA ASN A 810 -30.50 -8.05 -21.79
C ASN A 810 -29.22 -8.23 -20.95
N SER A 811 -28.49 -7.15 -20.72
CA SER A 811 -27.40 -7.15 -19.75
C SER A 811 -27.97 -7.35 -18.33
N PHE A 812 -27.39 -8.28 -17.58
CA PHE A 812 -27.67 -8.43 -16.16
C PHE A 812 -26.56 -7.78 -15.33
N LEU A 813 -26.96 -7.04 -14.29
CA LEU A 813 -26.02 -6.44 -13.35
C LEU A 813 -25.52 -7.52 -12.38
N CYS A 814 -24.20 -7.74 -12.34
CA CYS A 814 -23.58 -8.64 -11.39
C CYS A 814 -22.48 -7.93 -10.61
N LEU A 815 -22.57 -7.96 -9.29
CA LEU A 815 -21.56 -7.37 -8.41
C LEU A 815 -20.23 -8.13 -8.56
N PRO A 816 -19.08 -7.44 -8.65
CA PRO A 816 -17.76 -8.08 -8.68
C PRO A 816 -17.52 -9.01 -7.48
N SER A 817 -18.10 -8.70 -6.31
CA SER A 817 -18.08 -9.57 -5.13
C SER A 817 -18.79 -10.90 -5.36
N VAL A 818 -19.97 -10.88 -5.99
CA VAL A 818 -20.75 -12.07 -6.34
C VAL A 818 -20.04 -12.87 -7.43
N MET A 819 -19.49 -12.21 -8.46
CA MET A 819 -18.67 -12.88 -9.48
C MET A 819 -17.46 -13.59 -8.88
N ARG A 820 -16.78 -12.96 -7.92
CA ARG A 820 -15.68 -13.59 -7.18
C ARG A 820 -16.14 -14.79 -6.37
N GLN A 821 -17.33 -14.73 -5.75
CA GLN A 821 -17.89 -15.89 -5.07
C GLN A 821 -18.13 -17.02 -6.08
N ILE A 822 -18.88 -16.78 -7.16
CA ILE A 822 -19.25 -17.82 -8.14
C ILE A 822 -18.03 -18.47 -8.81
N PHE A 823 -17.06 -17.68 -9.27
CA PHE A 823 -15.97 -18.18 -10.10
C PHE A 823 -14.71 -18.53 -9.31
N CYS A 824 -14.57 -18.06 -8.07
CA CYS A 824 -13.40 -18.29 -7.22
C CYS A 824 -13.69 -19.09 -5.94
N SER A 825 -14.94 -19.49 -5.67
CA SER A 825 -15.23 -20.57 -4.72
C SER A 825 -15.26 -21.91 -5.44
N SER A 826 -14.17 -22.65 -5.26
CA SER A 826 -14.05 -24.07 -5.53
C SER A 826 -12.87 -24.58 -4.71
#